data_AF-A0A9Q0RRI3-F1
#
_entry.id   AF-A0A9Q0RRI3-F1
#
_cell.length_a   1.000
_cell.length_b   1.000
_cell.length_c   1.000
_cell.angle_alpha   90.00
_cell.angle_beta   90.00
_cell.angle_gamma   90.00
#
_symmetry.space_group_name_H-M   'P 1'
#
loop_
_entity.id
_entity.type
_entity.pdbx_description
1 polymer ?
#
loop_
_entity_poly.entity_id
_entity_poly.type
_entity_poly.pdbx_seq_one_letter_code
_entity_poly.pdbx_strand_id
1 'polypeptide(L)'
;MDSQFRNDLVKRLIREPSFIVLKSNEERVRYVLDQIMSFDTFQSNIATNVEKAREETCKSLLKAKCYQGEAELQSNYHETALASIHQAILYVPSDEMTLKSKLYSIKARIHYDMKNYRAALWSCEYASEIDDTSLDNTMLRVLCLKQLGRYEEASNLIGQMVRHEMAYRSEIDGNTFQEVKEQIQQHLFNMHNTNDDSLEGYYAMREQWQAYQKDMLMSKKNREPEMNYVLDPRVIIQQSPVVGRHFIATQEIPEGTILLHERPYSIVMEMEYLGKKCSHCQHDLEHRYIPCEHCIEAVYCDSVCARQAWTTYHQSECGMQSLLRSITSTCCHVFKMISRVGPCEAFDIQSSNNDYTIDQYLKETADQAVRPINEQINYKMSSILWDHDSKHGTDSNAYHTVIAIETVALLDLVHKFRLIRPSTQFLLSLIVMVIIDIRRIIFNVFGWHEYDPEDWSVRGHVANCQCLVGSLINHSCVANTSWEWKDGRIYFTTKQSIMAGEQITITYGPSKDQGYQQRQQRLNNYFFACSCAACYDDAIRGNVLRCRDCNKGPVVLGSASNDEPTLNGKCLLCFKLYNQFQRTTRELANVKTAAMTLASLTMIIVNDPKYVQSKTVEIVEQLLDLSLVQSESVTRAILHCSQVLERLNLDSILDRVEDRIRIALLLDRALPTPISVKLIDGQNLRSMKYWFDSLCRWIPLLEQQTSKESTNTEDNKKIESTSIWTAMQNFYYRYMEMLKSFSTKEDTSGLLLQIVAKQIGYVDSQLECFRVQFHCC
;
A
#
# COMPACT_ATOMS: atom_id res chain seq x y z
N MET A 1 9.47 5.96 28.22
CA MET A 1 10.39 4.81 28.42
C MET A 1 11.49 4.87 27.37
N ASP A 2 12.71 4.48 27.71
CA ASP A 2 13.77 4.32 26.71
C ASP A 2 13.45 3.15 25.75
N SER A 3 14.06 3.15 24.57
CA SER A 3 13.81 2.14 23.54
C SER A 3 14.25 0.73 23.94
N GLN A 4 15.25 0.61 24.82
CA GLN A 4 15.78 -0.67 25.27
C GLN A 4 14.77 -1.37 26.18
N PHE A 5 14.25 -0.66 27.18
CA PHE A 5 13.21 -1.15 28.08
C PHE A 5 11.98 -1.64 27.32
N ARG A 6 11.50 -0.85 26.34
CA ARG A 6 10.37 -1.24 25.48
C ARG A 6 10.66 -2.56 24.75
N ASN A 7 11.82 -2.65 24.12
CA ASN A 7 12.22 -3.84 23.37
C ASN A 7 12.35 -5.07 24.26
N ASP A 8 12.86 -4.90 25.48
CA ASP A 8 13.01 -6.00 26.44
C ASP A 8 11.65 -6.44 26.99
N LEU A 9 10.73 -5.51 27.25
CA LEU A 9 9.35 -5.81 27.62
C LEU A 9 8.64 -6.59 26.50
N VAL A 10 8.75 -6.14 25.25
CA VAL A 10 8.15 -6.83 24.10
C VAL A 10 8.73 -8.23 23.93
N LYS A 11 10.06 -8.39 24.01
CA LYS A 11 10.72 -9.70 23.96
C LYS A 11 10.26 -10.63 25.09
N ARG A 12 10.03 -10.09 26.29
CA ARG A 12 9.47 -10.85 27.42
C ARG A 12 8.07 -11.33 27.11
N LEU A 13 7.19 -10.46 26.62
CA LEU A 13 5.79 -10.80 26.29
C LEU A 13 5.69 -11.87 25.20
N ILE A 14 6.54 -11.78 24.17
CA ILE A 14 6.57 -12.77 23.07
C ILE A 14 6.93 -14.18 23.55
N ARG A 15 7.66 -14.30 24.67
CA ARG A 15 8.10 -15.59 25.24
C ARG A 15 7.17 -16.10 26.34
N GLU A 16 6.19 -15.31 26.75
CA GLU A 16 5.37 -15.57 27.93
C GLU A 16 4.11 -16.38 27.56
N PRO A 17 4.00 -17.67 27.95
CA PRO A 17 2.89 -18.53 27.52
C PRO A 17 1.52 -17.97 27.88
N SER A 18 1.42 -17.32 29.04
CA SER A 18 0.18 -16.70 29.53
C SER A 18 -0.28 -15.51 28.69
N PHE A 19 0.65 -14.80 28.03
CA PHE A 19 0.32 -13.73 27.07
C PHE A 19 -0.04 -14.29 25.68
N ILE A 20 0.70 -15.30 25.21
CA ILE A 20 0.54 -15.90 23.86
C ILE A 20 -0.87 -16.47 23.65
N VAL A 21 -1.48 -17.03 24.70
CA VAL A 21 -2.81 -17.66 24.60
C VAL A 21 -3.97 -16.67 24.50
N LEU A 22 -3.74 -15.38 24.84
CA LEU A 22 -4.78 -14.35 24.89
C LEU A 22 -5.33 -14.04 23.49
N LYS A 23 -6.65 -13.88 23.39
CA LYS A 23 -7.34 -13.80 22.09
C LYS A 23 -7.72 -12.37 21.72
N SER A 24 -8.14 -11.56 22.69
CA SER A 24 -8.56 -10.18 22.48
C SER A 24 -7.47 -9.16 22.82
N ASN A 25 -7.59 -7.95 22.24
CA ASN A 25 -6.71 -6.84 22.60
C ASN A 25 -6.93 -6.38 24.05
N GLU A 26 -8.17 -6.41 24.56
CA GLU A 26 -8.45 -6.02 25.95
C GLU A 26 -7.75 -6.95 26.96
N GLU A 27 -7.81 -8.27 26.75
CA GLU A 27 -7.10 -9.24 27.60
C GLU A 27 -5.59 -8.97 27.62
N ARG A 28 -4.99 -8.66 26.46
CA ARG A 28 -3.56 -8.35 26.36
C ARG A 28 -3.20 -7.06 27.09
N VAL A 29 -4.02 -6.02 26.96
CA VAL A 29 -3.82 -4.75 27.68
C VAL A 29 -3.94 -4.98 29.18
N ARG A 30 -4.98 -5.67 29.65
CA ARG A 30 -5.15 -6.03 31.07
C ARG A 30 -3.99 -6.84 31.59
N TYR A 31 -3.51 -7.83 30.84
CA TYR A 31 -2.36 -8.62 31.23
C TYR A 31 -1.13 -7.74 31.49
N VAL A 32 -0.82 -6.81 30.57
CA VAL A 32 0.32 -5.89 30.75
C VAL A 32 0.09 -4.97 31.96
N LEU A 33 -1.09 -4.37 32.10
CA LEU A 33 -1.36 -3.38 33.14
C LEU A 33 -1.50 -3.99 34.55
N ASP A 34 -2.08 -5.19 34.66
CA ASP A 34 -2.39 -5.82 35.94
C ASP A 34 -1.25 -6.72 36.42
N GLN A 35 -0.53 -7.39 35.51
CA GLN A 35 0.47 -8.40 35.87
C GLN A 35 1.92 -7.94 35.68
N ILE A 36 2.17 -6.94 34.81
CA ILE A 36 3.54 -6.53 34.46
C ILE A 36 3.89 -5.15 35.01
N MET A 37 3.10 -4.12 34.67
CA MET A 37 3.35 -2.74 35.07
C MET A 37 2.07 -1.92 35.00
N SER A 38 1.71 -1.24 36.10
CA SER A 38 0.52 -0.40 36.13
C SER A 38 0.62 0.80 35.17
N PHE A 39 -0.53 1.32 34.75
CA PHE A 39 -0.59 2.47 33.85
C PHE A 39 0.08 3.72 34.45
N ASP A 40 -0.05 3.95 35.76
CA ASP A 40 0.58 5.10 36.42
C ASP A 40 2.11 4.99 36.40
N THR A 41 2.67 3.78 36.49
CA THR A 41 4.10 3.56 36.32
C THR A 41 4.55 3.83 34.88
N PHE A 42 3.80 3.36 33.86
CA PHE A 42 4.08 3.74 32.46
C PHE A 42 4.06 5.25 32.27
N GLN A 43 3.04 5.92 32.80
CA GLN A 43 2.86 7.36 32.69
C GLN A 43 4.00 8.11 33.38
N SER A 44 4.37 7.75 34.60
CA SER A 44 5.47 8.38 35.33
C SER A 44 6.81 8.25 34.59
N ASN A 45 7.12 7.07 34.06
CA ASN A 45 8.33 6.85 33.26
C ASN A 45 8.35 7.67 31.96
N ILE A 46 7.19 7.96 31.40
CA ILE A 46 7.06 8.80 30.20
C ILE A 46 7.11 10.28 30.56
N ALA A 47 6.55 10.69 31.70
CA ALA A 47 6.57 12.07 32.18
C ALA A 47 8.00 12.58 32.32
N THR A 48 8.90 11.81 32.94
CA THR A 48 10.32 12.16 33.05
C THR A 48 10.98 12.37 31.69
N ASN A 49 10.64 11.53 30.69
CA ASN A 49 11.17 11.68 29.34
C ASN A 49 10.60 12.90 28.62
N VAL A 50 9.33 13.23 28.86
CA VAL A 50 8.67 14.43 28.32
C VAL A 50 9.31 15.69 28.88
N GLU A 51 9.54 15.75 30.19
CA GLU A 51 10.22 16.86 30.86
C GLU A 51 11.62 17.05 30.29
N LYS A 52 12.41 15.97 30.24
CA LYS A 52 13.75 15.99 29.65
C LYS A 52 13.74 16.45 28.19
N ALA A 53 12.83 15.94 27.36
CA ALA A 53 12.74 16.34 25.96
C ALA A 53 12.43 17.83 25.81
N ARG A 54 11.52 18.37 26.64
CA ARG A 54 11.19 19.80 26.66
C ARG A 54 12.36 20.65 27.15
N GLU A 55 13.11 20.19 28.14
CA GLU A 55 14.33 20.86 28.61
C GLU A 55 15.42 20.90 27.53
N GLU A 56 15.63 19.80 26.80
CA GLU A 56 16.64 19.71 25.74
C GLU A 56 16.28 20.57 24.52
N THR A 57 14.98 20.75 24.28
CA THR A 57 14.45 21.42 23.08
C THR A 57 13.91 22.83 23.34
N CYS A 58 14.07 23.35 24.55
CA CYS A 58 13.65 24.71 24.88
C CYS A 58 14.57 25.78 24.28
N LYS A 59 14.08 27.01 24.24
CA LYS A 59 14.89 28.19 23.87
C LYS A 59 15.98 28.43 24.92
N SER A 60 17.11 28.95 24.47
CA SER A 60 18.25 29.26 25.35
C SER A 60 19.02 30.47 24.83
N LEU A 61 18.94 31.58 25.56
CA LEU A 61 19.67 32.80 25.25
C LEU A 61 21.19 32.58 25.19
N LEU A 62 21.71 31.75 26.11
CA LEU A 62 23.14 31.41 26.15
C LEU A 62 23.58 30.69 24.88
N LYS A 63 22.84 29.65 24.46
CA LYS A 63 23.14 28.93 23.20
C LYS A 63 22.98 29.85 21.99
N ALA A 64 21.93 30.67 21.95
CA ALA A 64 21.72 31.64 20.87
C ALA A 64 22.92 32.58 20.70
N LYS A 65 23.44 33.16 21.79
CA LYS A 65 24.62 34.03 21.79
C LYS A 65 25.92 33.28 21.42
N CYS A 66 26.06 32.01 21.85
CA CYS A 66 27.21 31.18 21.48
C CYS A 66 27.26 30.98 19.95
N TYR A 67 26.14 30.53 19.37
CA TYR A 67 26.05 30.32 17.92
C TYR A 67 26.18 31.61 17.12
N GLN A 68 25.70 32.75 17.65
CA GLN A 68 25.97 34.05 17.06
C GLN A 68 27.48 34.34 17.00
N GLY A 69 28.20 34.13 18.11
CA GLY A 69 29.65 34.34 18.15
C GLY A 69 30.42 33.38 17.22
N GLU A 70 29.98 32.12 17.12
CA GLU A 70 30.55 31.16 16.16
C GLU A 70 30.38 31.64 14.71
N ALA A 71 29.20 32.14 14.35
CA ALA A 71 28.96 32.68 13.03
C ALA A 71 29.85 33.90 12.71
N GLU A 72 30.05 34.79 13.69
CA GLU A 72 30.92 35.96 13.55
C GLU A 72 32.39 35.55 13.32
N LEU A 73 32.88 34.53 14.04
CA LEU A 73 34.21 33.95 13.86
C LEU A 73 34.40 33.28 12.49
N GLN A 74 33.32 32.74 11.93
CA GLN A 74 33.31 32.03 10.65
C GLN A 74 32.90 32.94 9.48
N SER A 75 32.90 34.26 9.64
CA SER A 75 32.45 35.23 8.62
C SER A 75 33.08 35.05 7.22
N ASN A 76 34.28 34.47 7.13
CA ASN A 76 34.95 34.14 5.85
C ASN A 76 34.42 32.88 5.16
N TYR A 77 33.62 32.05 5.84
CA TYR A 77 33.04 30.79 5.36
C TYR A 77 31.51 30.88 5.41
N HIS A 78 30.92 31.48 4.38
CA HIS A 78 29.51 31.88 4.40
C HIS A 78 28.52 30.73 4.71
N GLU A 79 28.75 29.52 4.20
CA GLU A 79 27.86 28.38 4.48
C GLU A 79 27.89 27.95 5.94
N THR A 80 29.08 27.89 6.54
CA THR A 80 29.26 27.52 7.96
C THR A 80 28.69 28.62 8.86
N ALA A 81 28.98 29.89 8.54
CA ALA A 81 28.41 31.03 9.26
C ALA A 81 26.87 31.03 9.20
N LEU A 82 26.28 30.74 8.02
CA LEU A 82 24.83 30.64 7.86
C LEU A 82 24.24 29.51 8.71
N ALA A 83 24.89 28.35 8.76
CA ALA A 83 24.47 27.23 9.61
C ALA A 83 24.46 27.61 11.10
N SER A 84 25.52 28.28 11.58
CA SER A 84 25.58 28.79 12.96
C SER A 84 24.53 29.86 13.23
N ILE A 85 24.25 30.78 12.29
CA ILE A 85 23.16 31.74 12.45
C ILE A 85 21.79 31.07 12.49
N HIS A 86 21.54 30.03 11.69
CA HIS A 86 20.30 29.26 11.81
C HIS A 86 20.15 28.63 13.20
N GLN A 87 21.22 28.10 13.79
CA GLN A 87 21.18 27.62 15.18
C GLN A 87 20.92 28.75 16.18
N ALA A 88 21.54 29.92 16.01
CA ALA A 88 21.28 31.07 16.86
C ALA A 88 19.79 31.49 16.82
N ILE A 89 19.21 31.54 15.60
CA ILE A 89 17.79 31.85 15.37
C ILE A 89 16.89 30.77 15.98
N LEU A 90 17.24 29.48 15.88
CA LEU A 90 16.48 28.40 16.52
C LEU A 90 16.42 28.59 18.03
N TYR A 91 17.53 28.95 18.68
CA TYR A 91 17.61 29.02 20.14
C TYR A 91 17.13 30.33 20.76
N VAL A 92 16.98 31.41 19.98
CA VAL A 92 16.62 32.72 20.53
C VAL A 92 15.24 32.66 21.25
N PRO A 93 15.16 33.12 22.51
CA PRO A 93 13.88 33.24 23.22
C PRO A 93 12.91 34.20 22.53
N SER A 94 11.61 33.95 22.70
CA SER A 94 10.54 34.72 22.05
C SER A 94 10.35 36.13 22.62
N ASP A 95 10.96 36.46 23.75
CA ASP A 95 10.96 37.79 24.37
C ASP A 95 12.16 38.65 23.95
N GLU A 96 13.20 38.03 23.37
CA GLU A 96 14.46 38.68 22.95
C GLU A 96 14.35 39.26 21.53
N MET A 97 13.40 40.19 21.33
CA MET A 97 13.08 40.79 20.02
C MET A 97 14.27 41.48 19.35
N THR A 98 15.04 42.27 20.10
CA THR A 98 16.22 42.98 19.57
C THR A 98 17.28 42.01 19.06
N LEU A 99 17.57 40.95 19.83
CA LEU A 99 18.52 39.93 19.39
C LEU A 99 17.99 39.18 18.17
N LYS A 100 16.70 38.83 18.15
CA LYS A 100 16.07 38.17 17.01
C LYS A 100 16.21 39.01 15.74
N SER A 101 15.86 40.30 15.77
CA SER A 101 16.03 41.21 14.63
C SER A 101 17.50 41.30 14.18
N LYS A 102 18.43 41.40 15.12
CA LYS A 102 19.87 41.39 14.82
C LYS A 102 20.32 40.11 14.12
N LEU A 103 19.88 38.93 14.57
CA LEU A 103 20.24 37.65 13.95
C LEU A 103 19.74 37.55 12.50
N TYR A 104 18.52 38.02 12.20
CA TYR A 104 18.03 38.08 10.82
C TYR A 104 18.78 39.10 9.97
N SER A 105 19.24 40.22 10.56
CA SER A 105 20.09 41.20 9.87
C SER A 105 21.46 40.60 9.53
N ILE A 106 22.07 39.83 10.44
CA ILE A 106 23.32 39.09 10.17
C ILE A 106 23.10 38.04 9.08
N LYS A 107 22.00 37.28 9.16
CA LYS A 107 21.59 36.32 8.11
C LYS A 107 21.46 37.01 6.75
N ALA A 108 20.85 38.19 6.71
CA ALA A 108 20.68 38.96 5.48
C ALA A 108 22.04 39.33 4.87
N ARG A 109 22.99 39.77 5.71
CA ARG A 109 24.34 40.12 5.27
C ARG A 109 25.08 38.94 4.67
N ILE A 110 25.04 37.78 5.33
CA ILE A 110 25.66 36.55 4.81
C ILE A 110 25.08 36.18 3.44
N HIS A 111 23.76 36.21 3.29
CA HIS A 111 23.12 35.95 2.00
C HIS A 111 23.49 36.98 0.92
N TYR A 112 23.65 38.26 1.29
CA TYR A 112 24.08 39.30 0.36
C TYR A 112 25.51 39.03 -0.15
N ASP A 113 26.43 38.66 0.75
CA ASP A 113 27.82 38.35 0.40
C ASP A 113 27.89 37.07 -0.47
N MET A 114 26.99 36.10 -0.25
CA MET A 114 26.77 34.95 -1.14
C MET A 114 26.10 35.28 -2.48
N LYS A 115 25.77 36.56 -2.74
CA LYS A 115 25.01 37.04 -3.92
C LYS A 115 23.59 36.47 -4.03
N ASN A 116 23.04 35.92 -2.95
CA ASN A 116 21.64 35.51 -2.87
C ASN A 116 20.77 36.68 -2.40
N TYR A 117 20.60 37.67 -3.28
CA TYR A 117 19.93 38.94 -2.95
C TYR A 117 18.44 38.76 -2.60
N ARG A 118 17.79 37.70 -3.07
CA ARG A 118 16.39 37.37 -2.70
C ARG A 118 16.30 36.95 -1.24
N ALA A 119 17.18 36.03 -0.82
CA ALA A 119 17.27 35.56 0.56
C ALA A 119 17.67 36.68 1.54
N ALA A 120 18.61 37.53 1.11
CA ALA A 120 19.04 38.70 1.85
C ALA A 120 17.87 39.67 2.08
N LEU A 121 17.14 40.02 1.02
CA LEU A 121 16.00 40.93 1.10
C LEU A 121 14.90 40.40 2.03
N TRP A 122 14.53 39.12 1.92
CA TRP A 122 13.53 38.51 2.80
C TRP A 122 13.93 38.60 4.28
N SER A 123 15.20 38.30 4.57
CA SER A 123 15.73 38.33 5.94
C SER A 123 15.72 39.76 6.50
N CYS A 124 16.05 40.75 5.68
CA CYS A 124 15.95 42.16 6.07
C CYS A 124 14.49 42.60 6.32
N GLU A 125 13.56 42.19 5.45
CA GLU A 125 12.13 42.50 5.60
C GLU A 125 11.59 41.90 6.90
N TYR A 126 11.92 40.64 7.18
CA TYR A 126 11.51 39.99 8.43
C TYR A 126 12.16 40.62 9.67
N ALA A 127 13.43 41.05 9.58
CA ALA A 127 14.07 41.81 10.65
C ALA A 127 13.34 43.15 10.92
N SER A 128 12.97 43.89 9.87
CA SER A 128 12.17 45.13 9.98
C SER A 128 10.76 44.89 10.51
N GLU A 129 10.13 43.74 10.23
CA GLU A 129 8.83 43.37 10.83
C GLU A 129 8.93 43.19 12.36
N ILE A 130 10.11 42.82 12.87
CA ILE A 130 10.38 42.69 14.31
C ILE A 130 10.80 44.02 14.92
N ASP A 131 11.76 44.70 14.29
CA ASP A 131 12.33 45.98 14.73
C ASP A 131 12.79 46.78 13.51
N ASP A 132 12.05 47.85 13.18
CA ASP A 132 12.30 48.69 12.00
C ASP A 132 13.27 49.86 12.28
N THR A 133 13.97 49.86 13.41
CA THR A 133 14.86 50.97 13.79
C THR A 133 16.27 50.86 13.17
N SER A 134 16.63 49.72 12.59
CA SER A 134 17.97 49.49 12.03
C SER A 134 18.16 50.15 10.65
N LEU A 135 18.95 51.23 10.64
CA LEU A 135 19.38 51.94 9.43
C LEU A 135 20.23 51.05 8.50
N ASP A 136 21.17 50.30 9.06
CA ASP A 136 22.04 49.39 8.29
C ASP A 136 21.23 48.30 7.58
N ASN A 137 20.24 47.73 8.26
CA ASN A 137 19.34 46.75 7.66
C ASN A 137 18.50 47.38 6.53
N THR A 138 18.00 48.59 6.73
CA THR A 138 17.25 49.33 5.70
C THR A 138 18.14 49.63 4.48
N MET A 139 19.39 50.02 4.70
CA MET A 139 20.36 50.26 3.64
C MET A 139 20.69 48.96 2.89
N LEU A 140 20.83 47.83 3.59
CA LEU A 140 21.02 46.53 2.96
C LEU A 140 19.82 46.13 2.09
N ARG A 141 18.58 46.47 2.49
CA ARG A 141 17.38 46.29 1.64
C ARG A 141 17.49 47.09 0.34
N VAL A 142 17.91 48.36 0.40
CA VAL A 142 18.14 49.19 -0.79
C VAL A 142 19.14 48.52 -1.73
N LEU A 143 20.26 48.05 -1.18
CA LEU A 143 21.31 47.37 -1.95
C LEU A 143 20.78 46.08 -2.59
N CYS A 144 20.03 45.27 -1.86
CA CYS A 144 19.41 44.05 -2.41
C CYS A 144 18.43 44.39 -3.54
N LEU A 145 17.54 45.37 -3.35
CA LEU A 145 16.58 45.80 -4.36
C LEU A 145 17.28 46.31 -5.63
N LYS A 146 18.37 47.06 -5.47
CA LYS A 146 19.20 47.51 -6.59
C LYS A 146 19.81 46.34 -7.37
N GLN A 147 20.39 45.34 -6.69
CA GLN A 147 20.96 44.16 -7.36
C GLN A 147 19.88 43.29 -8.03
N LEU A 148 18.65 43.32 -7.53
CA LEU A 148 17.49 42.65 -8.12
C LEU A 148 16.81 43.46 -9.24
N GLY A 149 17.31 44.65 -9.60
CA GLY A 149 16.71 45.52 -10.61
C GLY A 149 15.41 46.21 -10.19
N ARG A 150 15.04 46.17 -8.90
CA ARG A 150 13.82 46.78 -8.33
C ARG A 150 14.07 48.24 -7.93
N TYR A 151 14.49 49.06 -8.90
CA TYR A 151 14.97 50.43 -8.67
C TYR A 151 13.91 51.40 -8.13
N GLU A 152 12.63 51.27 -8.53
CA GLU A 152 11.55 52.10 -8.01
C GLU A 152 11.32 51.88 -6.51
N GLU A 153 11.32 50.62 -6.08
CA GLU A 153 11.18 50.25 -4.67
C GLU A 153 12.39 50.71 -3.85
N ALA A 154 13.60 50.54 -4.40
CA ALA A 154 14.82 51.05 -3.79
C ALA A 154 14.77 52.59 -3.63
N SER A 155 14.30 53.31 -4.66
CA SER A 155 14.14 54.76 -4.64
C SER A 155 13.09 55.22 -3.62
N ASN A 156 11.96 54.52 -3.53
CA ASN A 156 10.93 54.79 -2.53
C ASN A 156 11.47 54.61 -1.11
N LEU A 157 12.23 53.54 -0.86
CA LEU A 157 12.85 53.26 0.44
C LEU A 157 13.89 54.34 0.79
N ILE A 158 14.76 54.73 -0.14
CA ILE A 158 15.68 55.88 0.03
C ILE A 158 14.89 57.15 0.33
N GLY A 159 13.78 57.39 -0.38
CA GLY A 159 12.91 58.53 -0.14
C GLY A 159 12.32 58.52 1.27
N GLN A 160 11.94 57.35 1.80
CA GLN A 160 11.50 57.21 3.19
C GLN A 160 12.64 57.53 4.17
N MET A 161 13.84 57.00 3.93
CA MET A 161 15.03 57.28 4.75
C MET A 161 15.38 58.78 4.79
N VAL A 162 15.28 59.47 3.64
CA VAL A 162 15.55 60.92 3.54
C VAL A 162 14.43 61.74 4.20
N ARG A 163 13.16 61.38 4.00
CA ARG A 163 12.00 62.09 4.58
C ARG A 163 11.93 62.00 6.10
N HIS A 164 12.43 60.91 6.68
CA HIS A 164 12.40 60.70 8.12
C HIS A 164 13.46 61.49 8.90
N GLU A 165 14.29 62.35 8.27
CA GLU A 165 15.35 63.13 8.91
C GLU A 165 16.00 62.34 10.06
N MET A 166 16.54 61.14 9.76
CA MET A 166 17.21 60.31 10.76
C MET A 166 18.54 60.97 11.15
N ALA A 167 18.40 61.98 11.98
CA ALA A 167 19.42 62.77 12.62
C ALA A 167 20.04 61.97 13.76
N TYR A 168 21.09 61.19 13.45
CA TYR A 168 22.41 61.34 14.08
C TYR A 168 23.37 60.37 13.40
N ARG A 169 24.50 60.91 12.94
CA ARG A 169 25.66 60.18 12.45
C ARG A 169 26.03 59.04 13.42
N SER A 170 26.19 57.82 12.92
CA SER A 170 27.26 56.94 13.44
C SER A 170 27.68 55.72 12.61
N GLU A 171 26.98 55.21 11.58
CA GLU A 171 27.41 53.91 10.97
C GLU A 171 27.39 53.80 9.44
N ILE A 172 26.53 54.53 8.71
CA ILE A 172 26.54 54.51 7.24
C ILE A 172 27.58 55.51 6.70
N ASP A 173 28.55 55.04 5.91
CA ASP A 173 29.46 55.93 5.17
C ASP A 173 28.67 56.86 4.24
N GLY A 174 28.67 58.15 4.56
CA GLY A 174 27.87 59.17 3.87
C GLY A 174 28.21 59.29 2.38
N ASN A 175 29.43 58.90 1.97
CA ASN A 175 29.81 58.85 0.56
C ASN A 175 29.11 57.68 -0.14
N THR A 176 29.16 56.48 0.44
CA THR A 176 28.50 55.28 -0.10
C THR A 176 26.98 55.48 -0.27
N PHE A 177 26.30 56.13 0.69
CA PHE A 177 24.86 56.39 0.57
C PHE A 177 24.51 57.30 -0.61
N GLN A 178 25.26 58.39 -0.75
CA GLN A 178 25.03 59.36 -1.80
C GLN A 178 25.33 58.77 -3.19
N GLU A 179 26.40 57.97 -3.32
CA GLU A 179 26.74 57.24 -4.53
C GLU A 179 25.65 56.25 -4.95
N VAL A 180 25.12 55.45 -4.01
CA VAL A 180 24.06 54.48 -4.28
C VAL A 180 22.77 55.19 -4.73
N LYS A 181 22.42 56.30 -4.08
CA LYS A 181 21.27 57.13 -4.43
C LYS A 181 21.40 57.70 -5.84
N GLU A 182 22.56 58.28 -6.18
CA GLU A 182 22.83 58.84 -7.51
C GLU A 182 22.77 57.77 -8.59
N GLN A 183 23.34 56.59 -8.35
CA GLN A 183 23.30 55.47 -9.29
C GLN A 183 21.86 54.99 -9.57
N ILE A 184 21.01 54.90 -8.53
CA ILE A 184 19.60 54.51 -8.68
C ILE A 184 18.83 55.59 -9.45
N GLN A 185 19.04 56.86 -9.13
CA GLN A 185 18.38 57.98 -9.81
C GLN A 185 18.79 58.11 -11.27
N GLN A 186 20.08 57.95 -11.58
CA GLN A 186 20.60 57.97 -12.94
C GLN A 186 20.03 56.79 -13.76
N HIS A 187 19.91 55.60 -13.17
CA HIS A 187 19.33 54.45 -13.86
C HIS A 187 17.84 54.66 -14.18
N LEU A 188 17.05 55.13 -13.22
CA LEU A 188 15.64 55.48 -13.43
C LEU A 188 15.48 56.57 -14.50
N PHE A 189 16.34 57.59 -14.49
CA PHE A 189 16.36 58.65 -15.51
C PHE A 189 16.69 58.11 -16.90
N ASN A 190 17.68 57.22 -17.02
CA ASN A 190 18.04 56.59 -18.29
C ASN A 190 16.91 55.71 -18.83
N MET A 191 16.25 54.89 -18.00
CA MET A 191 15.11 54.08 -18.41
C MET A 191 13.94 54.91 -18.93
N HIS A 192 13.67 56.07 -18.32
CA HIS A 192 12.60 56.96 -18.79
C HIS A 192 12.93 57.68 -20.10
N ASN A 193 14.20 57.72 -20.51
CA ASN A 193 14.66 58.45 -21.69
C ASN A 193 15.09 57.57 -22.88
N THR A 194 15.25 56.26 -22.69
CA THR A 194 15.58 55.31 -23.78
C THR A 194 14.33 54.65 -24.35
N ASN A 195 13.94 55.04 -25.57
CA ASN A 195 13.03 54.30 -26.45
C ASN A 195 13.85 53.36 -27.36
N ASP A 196 14.38 52.21 -26.90
CA ASP A 196 14.69 51.09 -27.82
C ASP A 196 15.14 49.75 -27.16
N ASP A 197 14.70 48.66 -27.80
CA ASP A 197 15.08 47.23 -27.89
C ASP A 197 15.98 46.47 -26.87
N SER A 198 16.60 47.06 -25.85
CA SER A 198 17.41 46.29 -24.86
C SER A 198 16.60 45.69 -23.70
N LEU A 199 15.28 45.65 -23.82
CA LEU A 199 14.33 45.32 -22.75
C LEU A 199 14.11 43.81 -22.53
N GLU A 200 14.62 42.93 -23.39
CA GLU A 200 14.43 41.47 -23.29
C GLU A 200 14.97 40.87 -21.99
N GLY A 201 16.18 41.26 -21.55
CA GLY A 201 16.75 40.78 -20.29
C GLY A 201 16.02 41.32 -19.04
N TYR A 202 15.53 42.56 -19.11
CA TYR A 202 14.73 43.18 -18.04
C TYR A 202 13.34 42.52 -17.94
N TYR A 203 12.66 42.28 -19.07
CA TYR A 203 11.38 41.59 -19.09
C TYR A 203 11.50 40.13 -18.68
N ALA A 204 12.55 39.40 -19.07
CA ALA A 204 12.79 38.02 -18.62
C ALA A 204 13.03 37.94 -17.09
N MET A 205 13.80 38.88 -16.53
CA MET A 205 14.06 38.93 -15.09
C MET A 205 12.81 39.39 -14.30
N ARG A 206 12.04 40.32 -14.86
CA ARG A 206 10.73 40.77 -14.35
C ARG A 206 9.66 39.68 -14.44
N GLU A 207 9.64 38.87 -15.50
CA GLU A 207 8.75 37.71 -15.65
C GLU A 207 9.13 36.61 -14.65
N GLN A 208 10.42 36.30 -14.48
CA GLN A 208 10.88 35.39 -13.42
C GLN A 208 10.52 35.89 -12.02
N TRP A 209 10.59 37.20 -11.80
CA TRP A 209 10.20 37.80 -10.52
C TRP A 209 8.69 37.91 -10.35
N GLN A 210 7.92 38.16 -11.42
CA GLN A 210 6.46 38.11 -11.41
C GLN A 210 5.95 36.68 -11.22
N ALA A 211 6.66 35.67 -11.73
CA ALA A 211 6.41 34.26 -11.46
C ALA A 211 6.73 33.91 -9.98
N TYR A 212 7.87 34.36 -9.47
CA TYR A 212 8.24 34.22 -8.05
C TYR A 212 7.28 34.98 -7.12
N GLN A 213 6.85 36.19 -7.50
CA GLN A 213 5.80 36.94 -6.82
C GLN A 213 4.45 36.27 -6.97
N LYS A 214 4.14 35.61 -8.08
CA LYS A 214 2.93 34.80 -8.21
C LYS A 214 3.00 33.67 -7.20
N ASP A 215 4.09 32.92 -7.11
CA ASP A 215 4.27 31.91 -6.04
C ASP A 215 4.12 32.51 -4.64
N MET A 216 4.66 33.72 -4.42
CA MET A 216 4.65 34.39 -3.11
C MET A 216 3.32 35.11 -2.77
N LEU A 217 2.58 35.65 -3.73
CA LEU A 217 1.24 36.24 -3.56
C LEU A 217 0.14 35.18 -3.66
N MET A 218 0.34 34.09 -4.40
CA MET A 218 -0.53 32.91 -4.33
C MET A 218 -0.40 32.26 -2.95
N SER A 219 0.77 32.32 -2.30
CA SER A 219 0.93 31.87 -0.92
C SER A 219 0.29 32.80 0.12
N LYS A 220 0.25 34.14 -0.12
CA LYS A 220 -0.24 35.16 0.85
C LYS A 220 -1.64 35.76 0.60
N LYS A 221 -2.16 35.84 -0.63
CA LYS A 221 -3.36 36.65 -0.96
C LYS A 221 -4.49 35.94 -1.70
N ASN A 222 -4.21 34.90 -2.48
CA ASN A 222 -5.22 34.12 -3.20
C ASN A 222 -4.84 32.62 -3.18
N ARG A 223 -4.77 32.02 -1.98
CA ARG A 223 -5.05 30.59 -1.96
C ARG A 223 -6.54 30.49 -2.25
N GLU A 224 -6.90 30.18 -3.49
CA GLU A 224 -8.18 29.51 -3.70
C GLU A 224 -8.28 28.42 -2.63
N PRO A 225 -9.46 28.23 -2.04
CA PRO A 225 -9.64 27.26 -0.98
C PRO A 225 -9.08 25.90 -1.41
N GLU A 226 -7.86 25.62 -0.98
CA GLU A 226 -7.11 24.49 -1.50
C GLU A 226 -7.75 23.24 -0.92
N MET A 227 -8.55 22.54 -1.74
CA MET A 227 -9.23 21.32 -1.34
C MET A 227 -8.24 20.32 -0.73
N ASN A 228 -8.70 19.57 0.28
CA ASN A 228 -7.91 18.52 0.91
C ASN A 228 -7.51 17.46 -0.12
N TYR A 229 -8.45 17.12 -0.99
CA TYR A 229 -8.18 16.32 -2.18
C TYR A 229 -9.07 16.76 -3.34
N VAL A 230 -8.70 16.36 -4.55
CA VAL A 230 -9.56 16.43 -5.74
C VAL A 230 -9.53 15.07 -6.40
N LEU A 231 -10.69 14.45 -6.54
CA LEU A 231 -10.88 13.15 -7.20
C LEU A 231 -11.58 13.35 -8.54
N ASP A 232 -11.09 12.69 -9.59
CA ASP A 232 -11.70 12.75 -10.92
C ASP A 232 -13.15 12.22 -10.86
N PRO A 233 -14.15 12.95 -11.40
CA PRO A 233 -15.57 12.59 -11.27
C PRO A 233 -15.94 11.28 -11.97
N ARG A 234 -15.06 10.74 -12.80
CA ARG A 234 -15.23 9.44 -13.47
C ARG A 234 -14.82 8.28 -12.56
N VAL A 235 -14.36 8.55 -11.35
CA VAL A 235 -13.91 7.55 -10.39
C VAL A 235 -14.94 7.36 -9.30
N ILE A 236 -15.36 6.12 -9.08
CA ILE A 236 -16.26 5.76 -7.98
C ILE A 236 -15.72 4.58 -7.18
N ILE A 237 -16.14 4.44 -5.93
CA ILE A 237 -15.83 3.26 -5.11
C ILE A 237 -16.88 2.18 -5.34
N GLN A 238 -16.42 0.94 -5.42
CA GLN A 238 -17.26 -0.25 -5.38
C GLN A 238 -16.75 -1.27 -4.36
N GLN A 239 -17.65 -2.14 -3.91
CA GLN A 239 -17.33 -3.27 -3.05
C GLN A 239 -17.33 -4.57 -3.87
N SER A 240 -16.32 -5.40 -3.68
CA SER A 240 -16.26 -6.76 -4.23
C SER A 240 -15.96 -7.76 -3.11
N PRO A 241 -16.51 -9.00 -3.16
CA PRO A 241 -16.14 -10.08 -2.24
C PRO A 241 -14.64 -10.45 -2.29
N VAL A 242 -13.95 -10.04 -3.36
CA VAL A 242 -12.59 -10.48 -3.68
C VAL A 242 -11.55 -9.49 -3.19
N VAL A 243 -11.64 -8.25 -3.67
CA VAL A 243 -10.66 -7.18 -3.45
C VAL A 243 -11.17 -6.16 -2.42
N GLY A 244 -12.35 -6.40 -1.84
CA GLY A 244 -13.00 -5.46 -0.95
C GLY A 244 -13.39 -4.17 -1.69
N ARG A 245 -13.14 -3.04 -1.03
CA ARG A 245 -13.35 -1.71 -1.60
C ARG A 245 -12.31 -1.44 -2.68
N HIS A 246 -12.72 -0.82 -3.78
CA HIS A 246 -11.81 -0.45 -4.85
C HIS A 246 -12.39 0.69 -5.70
N PHE A 247 -11.50 1.50 -6.26
CA PHE A 247 -11.86 2.47 -7.27
C PHE A 247 -12.03 1.83 -8.64
N ILE A 248 -13.09 2.23 -9.35
CA ILE A 248 -13.34 1.88 -10.74
C ILE A 248 -13.59 3.14 -11.58
N ALA A 249 -13.28 3.06 -12.87
CA ALA A 249 -13.64 4.09 -13.83
C ALA A 249 -15.09 3.88 -14.33
N THR A 250 -15.90 4.93 -14.40
CA THR A 250 -17.27 4.88 -14.95
C THR A 250 -17.31 5.06 -16.46
N GLN A 251 -16.26 5.64 -17.04
CA GLN A 251 -16.05 5.86 -18.46
C GLN A 251 -14.54 5.81 -18.78
N GLU A 252 -14.15 5.90 -20.04
CA GLU A 252 -12.73 5.94 -20.41
C GLU A 252 -12.01 7.15 -19.79
N ILE A 253 -10.83 6.87 -19.22
CA ILE A 253 -9.92 7.88 -18.68
C ILE A 253 -8.60 7.79 -19.45
N PRO A 254 -8.23 8.83 -20.23
CA PRO A 254 -7.01 8.84 -21.03
C PRO A 254 -5.74 8.75 -20.17
N GLU A 255 -4.66 8.22 -20.77
CA GLU A 255 -3.32 8.27 -20.22
C GLU A 255 -2.88 9.71 -19.88
N GLY A 256 -2.05 9.88 -18.83
CA GLY A 256 -1.60 11.19 -18.36
C GLY A 256 -2.63 12.00 -17.56
N THR A 257 -3.83 11.48 -17.31
CA THR A 257 -4.84 12.13 -16.47
C THR A 257 -4.45 12.07 -14.98
N ILE A 258 -4.52 13.21 -14.28
CA ILE A 258 -4.43 13.27 -12.82
C ILE A 258 -5.78 12.82 -12.24
N LEU A 259 -5.84 11.62 -11.67
CA LEU A 259 -7.03 11.02 -11.08
C LEU A 259 -7.33 11.55 -9.69
N LEU A 260 -6.29 11.75 -8.89
CA LEU A 260 -6.40 12.18 -7.51
C LEU A 260 -5.19 13.02 -7.17
N HIS A 261 -5.40 14.13 -6.48
CA HIS A 261 -4.33 14.76 -5.71
C HIS A 261 -4.82 15.11 -4.32
N GLU A 262 -4.01 14.83 -3.31
CA GLU A 262 -4.41 14.88 -1.90
C GLU A 262 -3.29 15.46 -1.02
N ARG A 263 -3.68 16.29 -0.04
CA ARG A 263 -2.83 16.63 1.10
C ARG A 263 -2.89 15.53 2.15
N PRO A 264 -1.75 15.06 2.69
CA PRO A 264 -1.76 14.12 3.78
C PRO A 264 -2.56 14.66 4.97
N TYR A 265 -3.46 13.84 5.49
CA TYR A 265 -4.15 14.15 6.74
C TYR A 265 -3.14 14.27 7.89
N SER A 266 -2.22 13.30 7.97
CA SER A 266 -1.17 13.28 9.00
C SER A 266 0.19 13.01 8.36
N ILE A 267 1.22 13.75 8.79
CA ILE A 267 2.59 13.62 8.29
C ILE A 267 3.59 13.55 9.44
N VAL A 268 4.53 12.62 9.34
CA VAL A 268 5.68 12.46 10.23
C VAL A 268 6.95 12.51 9.37
N MET A 269 7.61 13.67 9.39
CA MET A 269 8.80 13.98 8.62
C MET A 269 10.07 13.43 9.28
N GLU A 270 11.07 13.06 8.49
CA GLU A 270 12.39 12.62 8.97
C GLU A 270 13.23 13.78 9.54
N MET A 271 14.17 13.48 10.47
CA MET A 271 14.84 14.53 11.27
C MET A 271 15.71 15.41 10.38
N GLU A 272 16.32 14.81 9.36
CA GLU A 272 17.20 15.48 8.39
C GLU A 272 16.47 16.48 7.48
N TYR A 273 15.14 16.44 7.45
CA TYR A 273 14.29 17.38 6.72
C TYR A 273 13.64 18.44 7.62
N LEU A 274 13.72 18.27 8.95
CA LEU A 274 13.34 19.33 9.89
C LEU A 274 14.25 20.55 9.68
N GLY A 275 13.65 21.72 9.50
CA GLY A 275 14.39 22.94 9.18
C GLY A 275 14.80 23.08 7.70
N LYS A 276 14.58 22.07 6.86
CA LYS A 276 14.64 22.19 5.38
C LYS A 276 13.26 22.40 4.76
N LYS A 277 12.23 21.75 5.31
CA LYS A 277 10.83 21.90 4.90
C LYS A 277 9.99 22.49 6.01
N CYS A 278 8.95 23.24 5.64
CA CYS A 278 8.05 23.84 6.61
C CYS A 278 7.29 22.77 7.39
N SER A 279 7.31 22.85 8.72
CA SER A 279 6.61 21.93 9.62
C SER A 279 5.08 21.99 9.51
N HIS A 280 4.53 22.92 8.73
CA HIS A 280 3.08 23.05 8.47
C HIS A 280 2.67 22.73 7.04
N CYS A 281 3.25 23.40 6.04
CA CYS A 281 2.84 23.26 4.64
C CYS A 281 3.77 22.36 3.81
N GLN A 282 4.87 21.87 4.40
CA GLN A 282 5.85 20.96 3.78
C GLN A 282 6.57 21.49 2.54
N HIS A 283 6.36 22.75 2.16
CA HIS A 283 7.16 23.41 1.13
C HIS A 283 8.58 23.61 1.63
N ASP A 284 9.54 23.63 0.70
CA ASP A 284 10.92 23.95 1.01
C ASP A 284 11.02 25.35 1.63
N LEU A 285 11.72 25.39 2.76
CA LEU A 285 11.97 26.63 3.50
C LEU A 285 12.91 27.53 2.69
N GLU A 286 13.88 26.93 1.99
CA GLU A 286 14.98 27.64 1.33
C GLU A 286 15.61 28.64 2.31
N HIS A 287 15.41 29.94 2.08
CA HIS A 287 15.88 31.04 2.93
C HIS A 287 14.86 31.48 3.99
N ARG A 288 13.58 31.09 3.85
CA ARG A 288 12.49 31.45 4.76
C ARG A 288 12.54 30.57 5.99
N TYR A 289 12.90 31.15 7.14
CA TYR A 289 13.24 30.36 8.32
C TYR A 289 12.65 31.02 9.56
N ILE A 290 11.44 30.64 9.96
CA ILE A 290 10.77 31.15 11.17
C ILE A 290 10.57 30.00 12.16
N PRO A 291 11.36 29.90 13.23
CA PRO A 291 11.21 28.83 14.21
C PRO A 291 9.94 29.00 15.06
N CYS A 292 9.48 27.91 15.66
CA CYS A 292 8.52 27.95 16.77
C CYS A 292 9.02 28.89 17.88
N GLU A 293 8.11 29.54 18.61
CA GLU A 293 8.46 30.46 19.69
C GLU A 293 8.89 29.73 20.97
N HIS A 294 8.49 28.47 21.14
CA HIS A 294 8.65 27.73 22.39
C HIS A 294 9.65 26.57 22.34
N CYS A 295 9.85 25.95 21.18
CA CYS A 295 10.82 24.87 20.99
C CYS A 295 11.75 25.12 19.80
N ILE A 296 12.78 24.28 19.67
CA ILE A 296 13.73 24.33 18.55
C ILE A 296 13.42 23.30 17.44
N GLU A 297 12.37 22.50 17.58
CA GLU A 297 12.11 21.34 16.72
C GLU A 297 11.24 21.64 15.49
N ALA A 298 10.61 22.83 15.40
CA ALA A 298 9.72 23.18 14.32
C ALA A 298 10.08 24.53 13.68
N VAL A 299 10.04 24.58 12.34
CA VAL A 299 10.36 25.76 11.54
C VAL A 299 9.31 25.94 10.44
N TYR A 300 8.94 27.19 10.17
CA TYR A 300 7.87 27.59 9.29
C TYR A 300 8.34 28.57 8.22
N CYS A 301 7.66 28.58 7.08
CA CYS A 301 7.97 29.50 5.98
C CYS A 301 7.48 30.93 6.25
N ASP A 302 6.43 31.08 7.08
CA ASP A 302 5.85 32.36 7.47
C ASP A 302 5.10 32.25 8.81
N SER A 303 4.67 33.40 9.33
CA SER A 303 3.90 33.52 10.58
C SER A 303 2.49 32.93 10.50
N VAL A 304 1.93 32.78 9.28
CA VAL A 304 0.61 32.17 9.08
C VAL A 304 0.70 30.66 9.33
N CYS A 305 1.69 29.99 8.72
CA CYS A 305 1.98 28.58 8.94
C CYS A 305 2.32 28.29 10.40
N ALA A 306 3.12 29.13 11.04
CA ALA A 306 3.45 29.00 12.47
C ALA A 306 2.19 29.05 13.35
N ARG A 307 1.31 30.04 13.11
CA ARG A 307 0.08 30.22 13.86
C ARG A 307 -0.92 29.09 13.61
N GLN A 308 -1.13 28.70 12.35
CA GLN A 308 -2.02 27.60 12.00
C GLN A 308 -1.56 26.32 12.69
N ALA A 309 -0.29 25.93 12.53
CA ALA A 309 0.27 24.76 13.19
C ALA A 309 0.08 24.81 14.72
N TRP A 310 0.39 25.94 15.36
CA TRP A 310 0.21 26.13 16.80
C TRP A 310 -1.23 25.85 17.24
N THR A 311 -2.20 26.47 16.57
CA THR A 311 -3.63 26.35 16.93
C THR A 311 -4.23 24.98 16.65
N THR A 312 -3.67 24.21 15.70
CA THR A 312 -4.27 22.94 15.29
C THR A 312 -3.64 21.72 15.94
N TYR A 313 -2.31 21.66 16.08
CA TYR A 313 -1.65 20.45 16.57
C TYR A 313 -0.32 20.70 17.28
N HIS A 314 0.44 21.72 16.89
CA HIS A 314 1.82 21.88 17.37
C HIS A 314 1.88 22.18 18.87
N GLN A 315 0.87 22.87 19.43
CA GLN A 315 0.80 23.10 20.87
C GLN A 315 0.85 21.79 21.68
N SER A 316 0.24 20.70 21.18
CA SER A 316 0.21 19.40 21.85
C SER A 316 1.51 18.61 21.70
N GLU A 317 2.32 18.87 20.68
CA GLU A 317 3.60 18.17 20.41
C GLU A 317 4.85 19.03 20.71
N CYS A 318 4.67 20.30 21.06
CA CYS A 318 5.76 21.26 21.21
C CYS A 318 6.81 20.78 22.23
N GLY A 319 8.07 20.71 21.76
CA GLY A 319 9.23 20.26 22.53
C GLY A 319 9.27 18.75 22.80
N MET A 320 8.50 17.96 22.06
CA MET A 320 8.42 16.50 22.22
C MET A 320 8.43 15.75 20.89
N GLN A 321 8.76 16.40 19.77
CA GLN A 321 8.69 15.74 18.45
C GLN A 321 9.74 14.63 18.33
N SER A 322 10.97 14.87 18.78
CA SER A 322 12.03 13.86 18.86
C SER A 322 11.61 12.68 19.75
N LEU A 323 11.01 12.95 20.91
CA LEU A 323 10.50 11.92 21.81
C LEU A 323 9.39 11.07 21.16
N LEU A 324 8.38 11.71 20.55
CA LEU A 324 7.28 11.02 19.86
C LEU A 324 7.79 10.06 18.79
N ARG A 325 8.80 10.51 18.04
CA ARG A 325 9.44 9.70 16.99
C ARG A 325 10.29 8.56 17.54
N SER A 326 10.88 8.72 18.73
CA SER A 326 11.61 7.64 19.41
C SER A 326 10.73 6.46 19.84
N ILE A 327 9.39 6.65 19.89
CA ILE A 327 8.44 5.55 20.04
C ILE A 327 8.34 4.81 18.72
N THR A 328 7.58 5.38 17.78
CA THR A 328 7.48 4.96 16.36
C THR A 328 6.88 6.12 15.54
N SER A 329 7.08 6.12 14.22
CA SER A 329 6.37 7.05 13.32
C SER A 329 4.85 6.86 13.41
N THR A 330 4.39 5.61 13.52
CA THR A 330 2.98 5.22 13.66
C THR A 330 2.33 5.85 14.90
N CYS A 331 2.99 5.75 16.06
CA CYS A 331 2.52 6.37 17.30
C CYS A 331 2.47 7.89 17.19
N CYS A 332 3.44 8.51 16.50
CA CYS A 332 3.43 9.94 16.23
C CYS A 332 2.21 10.35 15.38
N HIS A 333 1.85 9.58 14.34
CA HIS A 333 0.61 9.81 13.60
C HIS A 333 -0.63 9.73 14.50
N VAL A 334 -0.77 8.66 15.28
CA VAL A 334 -1.94 8.45 16.16
C VAL A 334 -2.04 9.54 17.22
N PHE A 335 -0.93 9.90 17.85
CA PHE A 335 -0.87 11.01 18.79
C PHE A 335 -1.33 12.33 18.16
N LYS A 336 -0.81 12.66 16.95
CA LYS A 336 -1.17 13.90 16.24
C LYS A 336 -2.65 13.93 15.86
N MET A 337 -3.19 12.84 15.32
CA MET A 337 -4.60 12.76 14.94
C MET A 337 -5.52 12.90 16.16
N ILE A 338 -5.28 12.13 17.21
CA ILE A 338 -6.11 12.17 18.42
C ILE A 338 -5.98 13.53 19.12
N SER A 339 -4.79 14.16 19.10
CA SER A 339 -4.59 15.47 19.73
C SER A 339 -5.33 16.61 19.04
N ARG A 340 -5.57 16.51 17.72
CA ARG A 340 -6.32 17.53 16.95
C ARG A 340 -7.82 17.55 17.28
N VAL A 341 -8.36 16.39 17.68
CA VAL A 341 -9.79 16.22 18.01
C VAL A 341 -10.01 16.21 19.53
N GLY A 342 -9.05 15.68 20.29
CA GLY A 342 -9.15 15.43 21.72
C GLY A 342 -9.43 13.95 22.03
N PRO A 343 -8.76 13.32 23.02
CA PRO A 343 -8.89 11.89 23.30
C PRO A 343 -10.31 11.40 23.62
N CYS A 344 -11.08 12.16 24.41
CA CYS A 344 -12.46 11.79 24.75
C CYS A 344 -13.38 11.84 23.53
N GLU A 345 -13.20 12.84 22.68
CA GLU A 345 -14.02 13.04 21.50
C GLU A 345 -13.66 12.04 20.39
N ALA A 346 -12.36 11.79 20.17
CA ALA A 346 -11.89 10.70 19.30
C ALA A 346 -12.51 9.35 19.72
N PHE A 347 -12.54 9.06 21.02
CA PHE A 347 -13.18 7.86 21.55
C PHE A 347 -14.68 7.81 21.25
N ASP A 348 -15.39 8.92 21.44
CA ASP A 348 -16.83 9.00 21.16
C ASP A 348 -17.13 8.83 19.66
N ILE A 349 -16.32 9.46 18.79
CA ILE A 349 -16.43 9.31 17.34
C ILE A 349 -16.30 7.83 16.98
N GLN A 350 -15.21 7.17 17.37
CA GLN A 350 -14.97 5.78 16.98
C GLN A 350 -15.99 4.80 17.59
N SER A 351 -16.43 5.06 18.82
CA SER A 351 -17.44 4.22 19.50
C SER A 351 -18.84 4.35 18.89
N SER A 352 -19.15 5.48 18.27
CA SER A 352 -20.44 5.74 17.61
C SER A 352 -20.40 5.53 16.09
N ASN A 353 -19.25 5.16 15.51
CA ASN A 353 -19.01 5.22 14.07
C ASN A 353 -19.55 4.04 13.25
N ASN A 354 -20.36 3.15 13.83
CA ASN A 354 -20.65 1.85 13.22
C ASN A 354 -21.34 1.93 11.85
N ASP A 355 -22.05 3.03 11.55
CA ASP A 355 -22.79 3.21 10.30
C ASP A 355 -22.12 4.15 9.30
N TYR A 356 -20.95 4.72 9.63
CA TYR A 356 -20.27 5.65 8.73
C TYR A 356 -19.53 4.93 7.61
N THR A 357 -19.65 5.45 6.40
CA THR A 357 -19.07 4.85 5.21
C THR A 357 -18.13 5.81 4.51
N ILE A 358 -17.23 5.25 3.70
CA ILE A 358 -16.35 6.05 2.86
C ILE A 358 -17.16 6.84 1.83
N ASP A 359 -18.25 6.28 1.29
CA ASP A 359 -19.11 7.00 0.37
C ASP A 359 -19.76 8.23 1.02
N GLN A 360 -20.13 8.14 2.31
CA GLN A 360 -20.59 9.30 3.06
C GLN A 360 -19.47 10.32 3.24
N TYR A 361 -18.26 9.89 3.60
CA TYR A 361 -17.09 10.79 3.68
C TYR A 361 -16.85 11.51 2.36
N LEU A 362 -16.79 10.79 1.24
CA LEU A 362 -16.56 11.37 -0.08
C LEU A 362 -17.67 12.37 -0.45
N LYS A 363 -18.93 12.09 -0.12
CA LYS A 363 -20.04 13.04 -0.33
C LYS A 363 -19.96 14.27 0.56
N GLU A 364 -19.66 14.10 1.84
CA GLU A 364 -19.51 15.20 2.82
C GLU A 364 -18.31 16.10 2.49
N THR A 365 -17.30 15.55 1.80
CA THR A 365 -16.04 16.23 1.49
C THR A 365 -15.87 16.63 0.02
N ALA A 366 -16.78 16.22 -0.88
CA ALA A 366 -16.72 16.50 -2.32
C ALA A 366 -16.59 18.00 -2.65
N ASP A 367 -17.26 18.84 -1.86
CA ASP A 367 -17.29 20.30 -2.05
C ASP A 367 -16.46 21.07 -0.98
N GLN A 368 -15.60 20.38 -0.22
CA GLN A 368 -14.82 21.02 0.85
C GLN A 368 -13.60 21.80 0.30
N ALA A 369 -13.93 22.92 -0.34
CA ALA A 369 -13.12 24.13 -0.35
C ALA A 369 -12.92 24.70 1.08
N VAL A 370 -13.79 24.35 2.03
CA VAL A 370 -13.89 25.07 3.30
C VAL A 370 -12.70 24.80 4.22
N ARG A 371 -11.87 25.83 4.45
CA ARG A 371 -11.04 25.95 5.66
C ARG A 371 -11.87 26.63 6.76
N PRO A 372 -11.76 26.22 8.04
CA PRO A 372 -10.83 25.20 8.54
C PRO A 372 -11.29 23.77 8.23
N ILE A 373 -10.30 22.89 8.07
CA ILE A 373 -10.48 21.45 7.88
C ILE A 373 -11.27 20.90 9.07
N ASN A 374 -12.32 20.11 8.81
CA ASN A 374 -13.04 19.42 9.88
C ASN A 374 -12.25 18.17 10.32
N GLU A 375 -11.44 18.34 11.37
CA GLU A 375 -10.61 17.27 11.94
C GLU A 375 -11.44 16.08 12.45
N GLN A 376 -12.68 16.30 12.92
CA GLN A 376 -13.57 15.22 13.34
C GLN A 376 -13.95 14.33 12.16
N ILE A 377 -14.33 14.92 11.02
CA ILE A 377 -14.70 14.17 9.79
C ILE A 377 -13.49 13.38 9.27
N ASN A 378 -12.31 13.98 9.26
CA ASN A 378 -11.09 13.29 8.83
C ASN A 378 -10.68 12.16 9.79
N TYR A 379 -10.79 12.36 11.11
CA TYR A 379 -10.57 11.30 12.08
C TYR A 379 -11.60 10.18 11.92
N LYS A 380 -12.87 10.52 11.70
CA LYS A 380 -13.95 9.57 11.42
C LYS A 380 -13.61 8.68 10.23
N MET A 381 -13.14 9.26 9.12
CA MET A 381 -12.65 8.52 7.95
C MET A 381 -11.42 7.66 8.27
N SER A 382 -10.43 8.21 8.98
CA SER A 382 -9.27 7.42 9.43
C SER A 382 -9.70 6.20 10.24
N SER A 383 -10.73 6.34 11.08
CA SER A 383 -11.23 5.28 11.96
C SER A 383 -12.04 4.17 11.26
N ILE A 384 -12.25 4.26 9.95
CA ILE A 384 -12.88 3.21 9.13
C ILE A 384 -11.95 2.64 8.04
N LEU A 385 -10.68 3.08 8.07
CA LEU A 385 -9.62 2.46 7.28
C LEU A 385 -9.33 1.05 7.80
N TRP A 386 -8.79 0.23 6.90
CA TRP A 386 -8.61 -1.19 7.15
C TRP A 386 -7.41 -1.47 8.07
N ASP A 387 -7.60 -2.25 9.13
CA ASP A 387 -6.60 -2.50 10.19
C ASP A 387 -6.06 -3.93 10.24
N HIS A 388 -6.77 -4.90 9.64
CA HIS A 388 -6.47 -6.32 9.76
C HIS A 388 -6.27 -6.82 11.20
N ASP A 389 -6.99 -6.26 12.18
CA ASP A 389 -6.80 -6.49 13.63
C ASP A 389 -6.76 -7.98 13.99
N SER A 390 -7.65 -8.77 13.39
CA SER A 390 -7.77 -10.21 13.65
C SER A 390 -6.62 -11.07 13.10
N LYS A 391 -5.70 -10.50 12.31
CA LYS A 391 -4.66 -11.24 11.59
C LYS A 391 -3.27 -11.11 12.20
N HIS A 392 -3.08 -10.22 13.17
CA HIS A 392 -1.77 -9.98 13.77
C HIS A 392 -1.34 -11.17 14.64
N GLY A 393 -0.10 -11.61 14.45
CA GLY A 393 0.54 -12.64 15.27
C GLY A 393 1.02 -12.11 16.63
N THR A 394 1.57 -13.01 17.46
CA THR A 394 2.05 -12.70 18.82
C THR A 394 3.00 -11.51 18.87
N ASP A 395 3.98 -11.45 17.95
CA ASP A 395 5.00 -10.41 17.93
C ASP A 395 4.39 -9.02 17.73
N SER A 396 3.57 -8.87 16.69
CA SER A 396 2.85 -7.63 16.40
C SER A 396 1.85 -7.30 17.52
N ASN A 397 1.17 -8.30 18.09
CA ASN A 397 0.25 -8.08 19.22
C ASN A 397 0.99 -7.53 20.45
N ALA A 398 2.11 -8.12 20.84
CA ALA A 398 2.93 -7.65 21.95
C ALA A 398 3.45 -6.23 21.69
N TYR A 399 4.04 -6.00 20.51
CA TYR A 399 4.61 -4.72 20.14
C TYR A 399 3.54 -3.61 20.13
N HIS A 400 2.43 -3.81 19.40
CA HIS A 400 1.34 -2.84 19.30
C HIS A 400 0.69 -2.55 20.66
N THR A 401 0.57 -3.55 21.54
CA THR A 401 0.02 -3.35 22.90
C THR A 401 0.88 -2.39 23.71
N VAL A 402 2.20 -2.61 23.74
CA VAL A 402 3.13 -1.78 24.54
C VAL A 402 3.15 -0.34 24.01
N ILE A 403 3.34 -0.15 22.71
CA ILE A 403 3.42 1.22 22.14
C ILE A 403 2.07 1.95 22.19
N ALA A 404 0.93 1.24 22.20
CA ALA A 404 -0.38 1.84 22.42
C ALA A 404 -0.53 2.36 23.86
N ILE A 405 -0.09 1.59 24.86
CA ILE A 405 -0.07 2.03 26.26
C ILE A 405 0.81 3.28 26.40
N GLU A 406 2.01 3.30 25.78
CA GLU A 406 2.88 4.48 25.77
C GLU A 406 2.21 5.69 25.13
N THR A 407 1.55 5.49 23.99
CA THR A 407 0.86 6.56 23.26
C THR A 407 -0.30 7.12 24.09
N VAL A 408 -1.09 6.28 24.74
CA VAL A 408 -2.18 6.72 25.63
C VAL A 408 -1.65 7.42 26.87
N ALA A 409 -0.53 6.99 27.43
CA ALA A 409 0.10 7.68 28.55
C ALA A 409 0.60 9.08 28.15
N LEU A 410 1.17 9.24 26.95
CA LEU A 410 1.50 10.56 26.40
C LEU A 410 0.27 11.43 26.18
N LEU A 411 -0.80 10.86 25.62
CA LEU A 411 -2.07 11.57 25.45
C LEU A 411 -2.63 12.05 26.79
N ASP A 412 -2.51 11.26 27.87
CA ASP A 412 -2.98 11.67 29.20
C ASP A 412 -2.10 12.76 29.80
N LEU A 413 -0.77 12.70 29.62
CA LEU A 413 0.13 13.75 30.11
C LEU A 413 -0.16 15.11 29.46
N VAL A 414 -0.50 15.11 28.17
CA VAL A 414 -0.73 16.33 27.39
C VAL A 414 -2.16 16.84 27.55
N HIS A 415 -3.16 15.97 27.45
CA HIS A 415 -4.58 16.36 27.43
C HIS A 415 -5.30 16.16 28.77
N LYS A 416 -4.68 15.48 29.73
CA LYS A 416 -5.22 15.20 31.07
C LYS A 416 -6.63 14.61 31.03
N PHE A 417 -6.89 13.75 30.04
CA PHE A 417 -8.23 13.24 29.76
C PHE A 417 -8.76 12.37 30.92
N ARG A 418 -7.88 11.73 31.71
CA ARG A 418 -8.31 10.95 32.89
C ARG A 418 -8.92 11.81 33.99
N LEU A 419 -8.64 13.12 34.04
CA LEU A 419 -9.35 14.05 34.95
C LEU A 419 -10.81 14.26 34.52
N ILE A 420 -11.09 14.14 33.22
CA ILE A 420 -12.42 14.31 32.63
C ILE A 420 -13.18 12.98 32.66
N ARG A 421 -12.51 11.86 32.33
CA ARG A 421 -13.06 10.51 32.30
C ARG A 421 -12.17 9.52 33.07
N PRO A 422 -12.32 9.39 34.39
CA PRO A 422 -11.43 8.60 35.25
C PRO A 422 -11.70 7.08 35.21
N SER A 423 -12.68 6.62 34.43
CA SER A 423 -13.08 5.20 34.39
C SER A 423 -11.96 4.29 33.88
N THR A 424 -11.65 3.22 34.62
CA THR A 424 -10.73 2.18 34.18
C THR A 424 -11.18 1.53 32.87
N GLN A 425 -12.49 1.31 32.70
CA GLN A 425 -13.01 0.72 31.46
C GLN A 425 -12.80 1.65 30.25
N PHE A 426 -12.96 2.96 30.46
CA PHE A 426 -12.67 3.95 29.41
C PHE A 426 -11.19 3.91 29.02
N LEU A 427 -10.28 3.89 30.00
CA LEU A 427 -8.84 3.80 29.73
C LEU A 427 -8.48 2.53 28.93
N LEU A 428 -8.98 1.36 29.35
CA LEU A 428 -8.74 0.10 28.63
C LEU A 428 -9.27 0.15 27.20
N SER A 429 -10.50 0.66 27.03
CA SER A 429 -11.13 0.77 25.71
C SER A 429 -10.38 1.76 24.80
N LEU A 430 -9.87 2.87 25.36
CA LEU A 430 -9.05 3.83 24.64
C LEU A 430 -7.70 3.23 24.20
N ILE A 431 -7.06 2.42 25.05
CA ILE A 431 -5.82 1.72 24.66
C ILE A 431 -6.10 0.73 23.52
N VAL A 432 -7.18 -0.04 23.60
CA VAL A 432 -7.60 -0.95 22.51
C VAL A 432 -7.88 -0.16 21.22
N MET A 433 -8.55 0.98 21.32
CA MET A 433 -8.80 1.87 20.19
C MET A 433 -7.49 2.32 19.53
N VAL A 434 -6.49 2.72 20.34
CA VAL A 434 -5.17 3.15 19.86
C VAL A 434 -4.39 1.99 19.22
N ILE A 435 -4.51 0.75 19.71
CA ILE A 435 -3.94 -0.44 19.04
C ILE A 435 -4.47 -0.55 17.61
N ILE A 436 -5.78 -0.38 17.44
CA ILE A 436 -6.43 -0.45 16.13
C ILE A 436 -5.97 0.71 15.24
N ASP A 437 -5.94 1.94 15.76
CA ASP A 437 -5.46 3.10 14.99
C ASP A 437 -4.01 2.97 14.53
N ILE A 438 -3.13 2.41 15.38
CA ILE A 438 -1.75 2.08 15.00
C ILE A 438 -1.73 1.14 13.80
N ARG A 439 -2.57 0.10 13.81
CA ARG A 439 -2.66 -0.87 12.70
C ARG A 439 -3.20 -0.20 11.43
N ARG A 440 -4.21 0.67 11.55
CA ARG A 440 -4.72 1.46 10.41
C ARG A 440 -3.63 2.30 9.76
N ILE A 441 -2.78 2.95 10.55
CA ILE A 441 -1.65 3.69 10.00
C ILE A 441 -0.69 2.76 9.25
N ILE A 442 -0.30 1.63 9.85
CA ILE A 442 0.66 0.67 9.24
C ILE A 442 0.22 0.22 7.85
N PHE A 443 -1.08 -0.02 7.63
CA PHE A 443 -1.60 -0.52 6.35
C PHE A 443 -1.94 0.57 5.32
N ASN A 444 -2.08 1.83 5.73
CA ASN A 444 -2.65 2.90 4.90
C ASN A 444 -1.73 4.13 4.75
N VAL A 445 -0.46 4.03 5.15
CA VAL A 445 0.53 5.12 5.06
C VAL A 445 1.34 5.04 3.76
N PHE A 446 1.69 6.20 3.21
CA PHE A 446 2.58 6.36 2.07
C PHE A 446 3.95 6.88 2.51
N GLY A 447 5.02 6.34 1.94
CA GLY A 447 6.36 6.90 2.07
C GLY A 447 6.59 8.01 1.06
N TRP A 448 6.98 9.19 1.53
CA TRP A 448 7.50 10.26 0.69
C TRP A 448 9.00 10.10 0.55
N HIS A 449 9.44 9.90 -0.68
CA HIS A 449 10.85 9.82 -1.04
C HIS A 449 11.22 10.92 -2.04
N GLU A 450 12.36 11.55 -1.84
CA GLU A 450 12.99 12.46 -2.80
C GLU A 450 14.27 11.79 -3.31
N TYR A 451 14.51 11.92 -4.61
CA TYR A 451 15.70 11.38 -5.27
C TYR A 451 16.66 12.52 -5.56
N ASP A 452 17.95 12.27 -5.36
CA ASP A 452 18.97 13.22 -5.76
C ASP A 452 18.95 13.39 -7.30
N PRO A 453 18.87 14.63 -7.83
CA PRO A 453 18.87 14.87 -9.27
C PRO A 453 20.16 14.45 -9.98
N GLU A 454 21.29 14.46 -9.26
CA GLU A 454 22.62 14.11 -9.78
C GLU A 454 22.95 12.62 -9.59
N ASP A 455 22.39 11.98 -8.56
CA ASP A 455 22.52 10.55 -8.31
C ASP A 455 21.19 9.89 -7.90
N TRP A 456 20.46 9.37 -8.89
CA TRP A 456 19.18 8.67 -8.69
C TRP A 456 19.26 7.46 -7.73
N SER A 457 20.45 6.95 -7.41
CA SER A 457 20.65 5.89 -6.42
C SER A 457 20.55 6.38 -4.97
N VAL A 458 20.73 7.69 -4.76
CA VAL A 458 20.56 8.36 -3.46
C VAL A 458 19.09 8.70 -3.28
N ARG A 459 18.43 7.93 -2.42
CA ARG A 459 17.01 8.08 -2.07
C ARG A 459 16.88 8.57 -0.63
N GLY A 460 16.47 9.82 -0.45
CA GLY A 460 16.09 10.36 0.85
C GLY A 460 14.65 9.98 1.20
N HIS A 461 14.41 9.49 2.43
CA HIS A 461 13.06 9.29 2.95
C HIS A 461 12.63 10.57 3.66
N VAL A 462 11.71 11.32 3.05
CA VAL A 462 11.26 12.63 3.56
C VAL A 462 10.31 12.46 4.74
N ALA A 463 9.28 11.61 4.57
CA ALA A 463 8.20 11.48 5.55
C ALA A 463 7.35 10.24 5.36
N ASN A 464 6.71 9.78 6.44
CA ASN A 464 5.52 8.93 6.37
C ASN A 464 4.26 9.81 6.35
N CYS A 465 3.33 9.52 5.45
CA CYS A 465 2.18 10.36 5.15
C CYS A 465 0.89 9.54 5.09
N GLN A 466 -0.08 9.83 5.95
CA GLN A 466 -1.40 9.21 5.88
C GLN A 466 -2.29 10.00 4.92
N CYS A 467 -2.67 9.36 3.81
CA CYS A 467 -3.59 9.89 2.82
C CYS A 467 -4.90 9.10 2.91
N LEU A 468 -6.01 9.77 3.19
CA LEU A 468 -7.30 9.14 3.49
C LEU A 468 -7.96 8.60 2.23
N VAL A 469 -7.91 9.34 1.12
CA VAL A 469 -8.53 8.95 -0.15
C VAL A 469 -7.56 8.10 -0.98
N GLY A 470 -6.28 8.48 -1.03
CA GLY A 470 -5.25 7.75 -1.77
C GLY A 470 -5.03 6.32 -1.27
N SER A 471 -5.22 6.06 0.02
CA SER A 471 -5.08 4.70 0.60
C SER A 471 -6.18 3.72 0.17
N LEU A 472 -7.22 4.19 -0.53
CA LEU A 472 -8.30 3.36 -1.05
C LEU A 472 -7.97 2.73 -2.42
N ILE A 473 -6.86 3.13 -3.05
CA ILE A 473 -6.44 2.59 -4.35
C ILE A 473 -5.70 1.26 -4.12
N ASN A 474 -6.25 0.17 -4.65
CA ASN A 474 -5.71 -1.17 -4.45
C ASN A 474 -4.42 -1.45 -5.24
N HIS A 475 -3.77 -2.54 -4.87
CA HIS A 475 -2.53 -3.00 -5.48
C HIS A 475 -2.73 -3.75 -6.81
N SER A 476 -1.81 -3.54 -7.76
CA SER A 476 -1.49 -4.46 -8.87
C SER A 476 0.02 -4.46 -9.14
N CYS A 477 0.60 -5.62 -9.47
CA CYS A 477 2.02 -5.69 -9.91
C CYS A 477 2.22 -5.09 -11.31
N VAL A 478 1.13 -4.87 -12.04
CA VAL A 478 1.04 -4.19 -13.34
C VAL A 478 0.05 -3.03 -13.23
N ALA A 479 0.33 -2.12 -12.31
CA ALA A 479 -0.52 -0.97 -12.01
C ALA A 479 -0.74 -0.07 -13.24
N ASN A 480 -1.98 0.37 -13.43
CA ASN A 480 -2.36 1.35 -14.46
C ASN A 480 -2.21 2.81 -14.01
N THR A 481 -1.85 3.05 -12.74
CA THR A 481 -1.66 4.39 -12.16
C THR A 481 -0.32 4.48 -11.43
N SER A 482 0.38 5.59 -11.61
CA SER A 482 1.55 5.99 -10.80
C SER A 482 1.15 6.99 -9.75
N TRP A 483 1.99 7.15 -8.72
CA TRP A 483 1.89 8.27 -7.82
C TRP A 483 3.25 8.92 -7.59
N GLU A 484 3.23 10.21 -7.26
CA GLU A 484 4.40 11.01 -6.93
C GLU A 484 4.07 12.07 -5.88
N TRP A 485 5.10 12.58 -5.21
CA TRP A 485 4.98 13.70 -4.28
C TRP A 485 5.42 14.99 -4.95
N LYS A 486 4.60 16.03 -4.83
CA LYS A 486 4.91 17.37 -5.32
C LYS A 486 4.28 18.41 -4.41
N ASP A 487 5.07 19.40 -3.98
CA ASP A 487 4.62 20.54 -3.16
C ASP A 487 3.80 20.13 -1.91
N GLY A 488 4.22 19.05 -1.24
CA GLY A 488 3.54 18.52 -0.04
C GLY A 488 2.23 17.78 -0.31
N ARG A 489 1.91 17.46 -1.57
CA ARG A 489 0.74 16.68 -1.99
C ARG A 489 1.16 15.40 -2.70
N ILE A 490 0.35 14.37 -2.57
CA ILE A 490 0.45 13.16 -3.38
C ILE A 490 -0.43 13.31 -4.62
N TYR A 491 0.09 12.97 -5.79
CA TYR A 491 -0.63 12.97 -7.06
C TYR A 491 -0.69 11.55 -7.62
N PHE A 492 -1.83 11.16 -8.16
CA PHE A 492 -2.05 9.88 -8.82
C PHE A 492 -2.38 10.11 -10.30
N THR A 493 -1.54 9.61 -11.19
CA THR A 493 -1.62 9.87 -12.63
C THR A 493 -1.69 8.55 -13.41
N THR A 494 -2.64 8.43 -14.33
CA THR A 494 -2.80 7.26 -15.20
C THR A 494 -1.58 7.04 -16.09
N LYS A 495 -1.06 5.81 -16.13
CA LYS A 495 0.05 5.36 -16.99
C LYS A 495 -0.39 4.85 -18.36
N GLN A 496 -1.69 4.60 -18.52
CA GLN A 496 -2.33 4.07 -19.72
C GLN A 496 -3.80 4.47 -19.66
N SER A 497 -4.51 4.36 -20.79
CA SER A 497 -5.97 4.52 -20.78
C SER A 497 -6.62 3.49 -19.86
N ILE A 498 -7.62 3.92 -19.07
CA ILE A 498 -8.41 3.07 -18.16
C ILE A 498 -9.83 3.04 -18.69
N MET A 499 -10.32 1.85 -19.06
CA MET A 499 -11.65 1.69 -19.66
C MET A 499 -12.77 1.72 -18.61
N ALA A 500 -14.00 1.98 -19.06
CA ALA A 500 -15.17 1.90 -18.20
C ALA A 500 -15.28 0.51 -17.54
N GLY A 501 -15.46 0.48 -16.21
CA GLY A 501 -15.52 -0.73 -15.40
C GLY A 501 -14.16 -1.27 -14.95
N GLU A 502 -13.05 -0.73 -15.45
CA GLU A 502 -11.72 -1.16 -15.00
C GLU A 502 -11.37 -0.59 -13.62
N GLN A 503 -10.67 -1.41 -12.84
CA GLN A 503 -10.16 -1.03 -11.53
C GLN A 503 -8.93 -0.12 -11.66
N ILE A 504 -8.90 0.93 -10.86
CA ILE A 504 -7.74 1.81 -10.72
C ILE A 504 -6.80 1.19 -9.68
N THR A 505 -5.53 1.01 -10.04
CA THR A 505 -4.55 0.31 -9.19
C THR A 505 -3.18 1.00 -9.19
N ILE A 506 -2.50 0.90 -8.04
CA ILE A 506 -1.10 1.33 -7.84
C ILE A 506 -0.22 0.12 -7.46
N THR A 507 1.09 0.30 -7.39
CA THR A 507 1.98 -0.69 -6.76
C THR A 507 2.22 -0.35 -5.29
N TYR A 508 2.20 -1.35 -4.42
CA TYR A 508 2.57 -1.25 -3.00
C TYR A 508 4.08 -1.56 -2.80
N GLY A 509 4.85 -1.53 -3.88
CA GLY A 509 6.26 -1.90 -3.91
C GLY A 509 6.59 -2.93 -4.98
N PRO A 510 5.98 -4.14 -4.97
CA PRO A 510 6.36 -5.17 -5.94
C PRO A 510 5.84 -4.88 -7.35
N SER A 511 6.69 -5.10 -8.36
CA SER A 511 6.38 -4.93 -9.79
C SER A 511 6.53 -6.26 -10.54
N LYS A 512 6.01 -6.32 -11.78
CA LYS A 512 6.17 -7.47 -12.69
C LYS A 512 7.63 -7.90 -12.94
N ASP A 513 8.61 -7.05 -12.66
CA ASP A 513 10.03 -7.32 -12.92
C ASP A 513 10.65 -8.24 -11.85
N GLN A 514 9.98 -8.40 -10.70
CA GLN A 514 10.38 -9.33 -9.65
C GLN A 514 9.76 -10.71 -9.86
N GLY A 515 10.40 -11.77 -9.36
CA GLY A 515 9.84 -13.13 -9.46
C GLY A 515 8.55 -13.29 -8.64
N TYR A 516 7.63 -14.15 -9.11
CA TYR A 516 6.32 -14.39 -8.49
C TYR A 516 6.37 -14.58 -6.97
N GLN A 517 7.26 -15.45 -6.47
CA GLN A 517 7.39 -15.71 -5.03
C GLN A 517 7.78 -14.45 -4.24
N GLN A 518 8.70 -13.64 -4.78
CA GLN A 518 9.13 -12.40 -4.13
C GLN A 518 7.98 -11.39 -4.04
N ARG A 519 7.19 -11.26 -5.12
CA ARG A 519 6.01 -10.38 -5.14
C ARG A 519 4.99 -10.82 -4.08
N GLN A 520 4.64 -12.10 -4.03
CA GLN A 520 3.68 -12.62 -3.05
C GLN A 520 4.20 -12.49 -1.61
N GLN A 521 5.47 -12.82 -1.36
CA GLN A 521 6.08 -12.68 -0.03
C GLN A 521 6.03 -11.23 0.47
N ARG A 522 6.29 -10.25 -0.39
CA ARG A 522 6.21 -8.83 -0.02
C ARG A 522 4.79 -8.38 0.30
N LEU A 523 3.80 -8.87 -0.43
CA LEU A 523 2.39 -8.54 -0.23
C LEU A 523 1.75 -9.26 0.97
N ASN A 524 2.33 -10.37 1.42
CA ASN A 524 1.91 -11.01 2.67
C ASN A 524 2.04 -10.06 3.88
N ASN A 525 2.91 -9.05 3.82
CA ASN A 525 2.97 -7.99 4.84
C ASN A 525 1.69 -7.14 4.90
N TYR A 526 0.85 -7.18 3.87
CA TYR A 526 -0.48 -6.57 3.79
C TYR A 526 -1.60 -7.60 3.94
N PHE A 527 -1.29 -8.83 4.35
CA PHE A 527 -2.25 -9.91 4.59
C PHE A 527 -3.19 -10.22 3.42
N PHE A 528 -2.71 -10.03 2.20
CA PHE A 528 -3.36 -10.46 0.99
C PHE A 528 -2.31 -10.98 0.02
N ALA A 529 -2.78 -11.68 -1.01
CA ALA A 529 -1.88 -12.17 -2.02
C ALA A 529 -2.50 -11.94 -3.41
N CYS A 530 -1.66 -11.50 -4.34
CA CYS A 530 -2.07 -10.77 -5.53
C CYS A 530 -2.43 -11.70 -6.68
N SER A 531 -3.55 -11.40 -7.34
CA SER A 531 -4.07 -12.14 -8.49
C SER A 531 -4.11 -11.30 -9.78
N CYS A 532 -3.30 -10.23 -9.87
CA CYS A 532 -3.20 -9.43 -11.10
C CYS A 532 -2.70 -10.27 -12.30
N ALA A 533 -2.83 -9.74 -13.52
CA ALA A 533 -2.46 -10.45 -14.75
C ALA A 533 -1.05 -11.08 -14.69
N ALA A 534 -0.04 -10.34 -14.25
CA ALA A 534 1.33 -10.88 -14.11
C ALA A 534 1.43 -12.02 -13.08
N CYS A 535 0.70 -11.93 -11.96
CA CYS A 535 0.67 -13.00 -10.96
C CYS A 535 -0.13 -14.22 -11.42
N TYR A 536 -1.18 -14.01 -12.20
CA TYR A 536 -1.93 -15.07 -12.84
C TYR A 536 -1.06 -15.83 -13.85
N ASP A 537 -0.39 -15.10 -14.75
CA ASP A 537 0.46 -15.66 -15.80
C ASP A 537 1.66 -16.43 -15.24
N ASP A 538 2.25 -15.94 -14.14
CA ASP A 538 3.31 -16.68 -13.47
C ASP A 538 2.77 -17.90 -12.70
N ALA A 539 1.59 -17.79 -12.09
CA ALA A 539 0.97 -18.91 -11.39
C ALA A 539 0.68 -20.07 -12.36
N ILE A 540 0.11 -19.81 -13.54
CA ILE A 540 -0.17 -20.88 -14.53
C ILE A 540 1.11 -21.57 -15.05
N ARG A 541 2.28 -20.90 -14.98
CA ARG A 541 3.58 -21.48 -15.34
C ARG A 541 4.24 -22.25 -14.19
N GLY A 542 3.76 -22.05 -12.96
CA GLY A 542 4.25 -22.71 -11.76
C GLY A 542 3.50 -24.00 -11.42
N ASN A 543 3.73 -24.49 -10.21
CA ASN A 543 2.99 -25.64 -9.67
C ASN A 543 1.61 -25.18 -9.18
N VAL A 544 0.56 -25.42 -9.96
CA VAL A 544 -0.82 -25.04 -9.63
C VAL A 544 -1.81 -26.16 -9.93
N LEU A 545 -2.93 -26.17 -9.22
CA LEU A 545 -4.07 -27.02 -9.47
C LEU A 545 -5.11 -26.30 -10.34
N ARG A 546 -5.86 -27.01 -11.19
CA ARG A 546 -7.04 -26.43 -11.89
C ARG A 546 -8.22 -26.34 -10.92
N CYS A 547 -8.89 -25.19 -10.84
CA CYS A 547 -10.08 -25.02 -10.00
C CYS A 547 -11.27 -25.86 -10.50
N ARG A 548 -11.89 -26.66 -9.62
CA ARG A 548 -13.07 -27.49 -9.97
C ARG A 548 -14.32 -26.66 -10.24
N ASP A 549 -14.46 -25.50 -9.60
CA ASP A 549 -15.69 -24.69 -9.64
C ASP A 549 -15.80 -23.87 -10.92
N CYS A 550 -14.69 -23.23 -11.37
CA CYS A 550 -14.69 -22.47 -12.62
C CYS A 550 -14.04 -23.20 -13.80
N ASN A 551 -13.46 -24.38 -13.56
CA ASN A 551 -12.78 -25.21 -14.55
C ASN A 551 -11.69 -24.47 -15.35
N LYS A 552 -11.15 -23.35 -14.86
CA LYS A 552 -10.18 -22.52 -15.59
C LYS A 552 -9.09 -21.97 -14.68
N GLY A 553 -9.47 -21.47 -13.51
CA GLY A 553 -8.54 -20.71 -12.67
C GLY A 553 -7.50 -21.58 -11.98
N PRO A 554 -6.24 -21.12 -11.89
CA PRO A 554 -5.20 -21.79 -11.15
C PRO A 554 -5.45 -21.64 -9.65
N VAL A 555 -5.18 -22.71 -8.92
CA VAL A 555 -5.22 -22.79 -7.46
C VAL A 555 -3.78 -23.05 -7.01
N VAL A 556 -3.20 -22.07 -6.31
CA VAL A 556 -1.76 -22.03 -6.05
C VAL A 556 -1.34 -23.09 -5.03
N LEU A 557 -0.30 -23.88 -5.35
CA LEU A 557 0.39 -24.79 -4.43
C LEU A 557 1.59 -24.07 -3.82
N GLY A 558 1.49 -23.64 -2.56
CA GLY A 558 2.63 -22.97 -1.94
C GLY A 558 2.36 -22.59 -0.50
N SER A 559 3.17 -23.16 0.40
CA SER A 559 3.27 -22.80 1.81
C SER A 559 3.57 -21.31 1.94
N ALA A 560 2.56 -20.51 2.32
CA ALA A 560 2.86 -19.24 2.96
C ALA A 560 3.75 -19.55 4.16
N SER A 561 4.93 -18.94 4.22
CA SER A 561 5.90 -19.14 5.30
C SER A 561 5.36 -18.78 6.69
N ASN A 562 4.17 -18.15 6.74
CA ASN A 562 3.58 -17.57 7.95
C ASN A 562 2.23 -18.21 8.30
N ASP A 563 1.94 -19.43 7.82
CA ASP A 563 0.65 -20.12 8.01
C ASP A 563 -0.60 -19.34 7.52
N GLU A 564 -0.44 -18.20 6.83
CA GLU A 564 -1.57 -17.41 6.31
C GLU A 564 -2.13 -18.03 5.01
N PRO A 565 -3.42 -18.46 4.97
CA PRO A 565 -3.98 -19.22 3.86
C PRO A 565 -4.61 -18.33 2.78
N THR A 566 -4.01 -17.20 2.40
CA THR A 566 -4.71 -16.22 1.54
C THR A 566 -4.76 -16.63 0.06
N LEU A 567 -3.74 -17.31 -0.47
CA LEU A 567 -3.76 -17.94 -1.81
C LEU A 567 -3.63 -19.45 -1.80
N ASN A 568 -3.11 -20.04 -0.72
CA ASN A 568 -2.88 -21.48 -0.67
C ASN A 568 -4.22 -22.21 -0.70
N GLY A 569 -4.48 -22.94 -1.78
CA GLY A 569 -5.78 -23.55 -1.99
C GLY A 569 -6.90 -22.57 -2.34
N LYS A 570 -6.60 -21.37 -2.84
CA LYS A 570 -7.60 -20.45 -3.40
C LYS A 570 -7.45 -20.33 -4.91
N CYS A 571 -8.55 -20.37 -5.65
CA CYS A 571 -8.58 -20.11 -7.09
C CYS A 571 -8.31 -18.62 -7.39
N LEU A 572 -7.40 -18.32 -8.32
CA LEU A 572 -7.10 -16.93 -8.73
C LEU A 572 -8.16 -16.29 -9.64
N LEU A 573 -9.10 -17.06 -10.21
CA LEU A 573 -10.18 -16.52 -11.06
C LEU A 573 -11.51 -16.37 -10.33
N CYS A 574 -12.01 -17.46 -9.73
CA CYS A 574 -13.31 -17.47 -9.06
C CYS A 574 -13.21 -17.34 -7.54
N PHE A 575 -11.99 -17.23 -7.00
CA PHE A 575 -11.73 -16.98 -5.58
C PHE A 575 -12.27 -18.05 -4.61
N LYS A 576 -12.66 -19.22 -5.13
CA LYS A 576 -13.04 -20.38 -4.33
C LYS A 576 -11.85 -20.83 -3.47
N LEU A 577 -12.07 -20.91 -2.16
CA LEU A 577 -11.15 -21.51 -1.20
C LEU A 577 -11.45 -23.01 -1.03
N TYR A 578 -10.41 -23.83 -1.09
CA TYR A 578 -10.42 -25.27 -0.84
C TYR A 578 -9.92 -25.53 0.58
N ASN A 579 -10.81 -25.57 1.56
CA ASN A 579 -10.44 -25.68 2.99
C ASN A 579 -9.61 -26.92 3.33
N GLN A 580 -9.71 -28.00 2.54
CA GLN A 580 -8.93 -29.24 2.73
C GLN A 580 -7.59 -29.23 2.00
N PHE A 581 -7.23 -28.14 1.31
CA PHE A 581 -6.08 -28.08 0.41
C PHE A 581 -4.77 -28.49 1.06
N GLN A 582 -4.50 -28.08 2.30
CA GLN A 582 -3.27 -28.49 3.00
C GLN A 582 -3.22 -30.01 3.20
N ARG A 583 -4.34 -30.64 3.59
CA ARG A 583 -4.45 -32.09 3.69
C ARG A 583 -4.23 -32.75 2.33
N THR A 584 -4.90 -32.24 1.29
CA THR A 584 -4.75 -32.68 -0.10
C THR A 584 -3.29 -32.57 -0.58
N THR A 585 -2.57 -31.48 -0.27
CA THR A 585 -1.15 -31.34 -0.63
C THR A 585 -0.22 -32.32 0.09
N ARG A 586 -0.54 -32.70 1.33
CA ARG A 586 0.18 -33.76 2.06
C ARG A 586 -0.14 -35.14 1.47
N GLU A 587 -1.40 -35.37 1.08
CA GLU A 587 -1.82 -36.59 0.39
C GLU A 587 -1.19 -36.70 -1.01
N LEU A 588 -0.90 -35.58 -1.69
CA LEU A 588 -0.13 -35.53 -2.95
C LEU A 588 1.28 -36.12 -2.82
N ALA A 589 1.94 -35.97 -1.66
CA ALA A 589 3.22 -36.63 -1.39
C ALA A 589 3.07 -38.16 -1.29
N ASN A 590 1.89 -38.65 -0.89
CA ASN A 590 1.55 -40.07 -0.79
C ASN A 590 1.15 -40.69 -2.14
N VAL A 591 0.93 -39.90 -3.19
CA VAL A 591 0.65 -40.38 -4.56
C VAL A 591 1.77 -41.28 -5.09
N LYS A 592 3.03 -41.00 -4.73
CA LYS A 592 4.17 -41.85 -5.10
C LYS A 592 4.00 -43.27 -4.53
N THR A 593 3.51 -43.36 -3.29
CA THR A 593 3.20 -44.62 -2.62
C THR A 593 2.00 -45.31 -3.27
N ALA A 594 0.92 -44.57 -3.58
CA ALA A 594 -0.24 -45.11 -4.28
C ALA A 594 0.11 -45.68 -5.67
N ALA A 595 0.97 -45.00 -6.42
CA ALA A 595 1.48 -45.48 -7.71
C ALA A 595 2.29 -46.78 -7.58
N MET A 596 3.10 -46.91 -6.52
CA MET A 596 3.82 -48.16 -6.21
C MET A 596 2.86 -49.29 -5.82
N THR A 597 1.82 -49.00 -5.04
CA THR A 597 0.78 -49.98 -4.69
C THR A 597 0.01 -50.47 -5.91
N LEU A 598 -0.35 -49.58 -6.84
CA LEU A 598 -1.01 -49.94 -8.10
C LEU A 598 -0.13 -50.84 -8.99
N ALA A 599 1.17 -50.53 -9.09
CA ALA A 599 2.13 -51.37 -9.81
C ALA A 599 2.19 -52.79 -9.22
N SER A 600 2.09 -52.93 -7.90
CA SER A 600 1.99 -54.23 -7.22
C SER A 600 0.66 -54.94 -7.48
N LEU A 601 -0.47 -54.20 -7.53
CA LEU A 601 -1.79 -54.79 -7.82
C LEU A 601 -1.88 -55.35 -9.24
N THR A 602 -1.23 -54.73 -10.23
CA THR A 602 -1.11 -55.29 -11.59
C THR A 602 -0.45 -56.68 -11.62
N MET A 603 0.36 -57.03 -10.62
CA MET A 603 1.01 -58.35 -10.49
C MET A 603 0.13 -59.38 -9.75
N ILE A 604 -0.89 -58.97 -9.00
CA ILE A 604 -1.59 -59.80 -7.99
C ILE A 604 -2.97 -60.33 -8.45
N ILE A 605 -3.42 -60.04 -9.68
CA ILE A 605 -4.82 -60.15 -10.19
C ILE A 605 -5.58 -61.49 -9.95
N VAL A 606 -4.97 -62.58 -9.44
CA VAL A 606 -5.56 -63.93 -9.44
C VAL A 606 -6.41 -64.30 -8.21
N ASN A 607 -6.36 -63.58 -7.07
CA ASN A 607 -6.88 -64.16 -5.79
C ASN A 607 -8.13 -63.50 -5.15
N ASP A 608 -8.45 -62.22 -5.37
CA ASP A 608 -9.68 -61.57 -4.82
C ASP A 608 -10.15 -60.35 -5.65
N PRO A 609 -11.01 -60.57 -6.67
CA PRO A 609 -11.45 -59.51 -7.58
C PRO A 609 -12.24 -58.36 -6.93
N LYS A 610 -13.03 -58.66 -5.88
CA LYS A 610 -13.87 -57.64 -5.20
C LYS A 610 -13.05 -56.72 -4.31
N TYR A 611 -12.05 -57.28 -3.61
CA TYR A 611 -11.10 -56.47 -2.84
C TYR A 611 -10.27 -55.56 -3.74
N VAL A 612 -9.75 -56.08 -4.86
CA VAL A 612 -8.95 -55.30 -5.83
C VAL A 612 -9.79 -54.16 -6.43
N GLN A 613 -11.06 -54.40 -6.74
CA GLN A 613 -11.96 -53.36 -7.22
C GLN A 613 -12.17 -52.25 -6.18
N SER A 614 -12.58 -52.61 -4.96
CA SER A 614 -12.83 -51.64 -3.88
C SER A 614 -11.60 -50.78 -3.61
N LYS A 615 -10.43 -51.42 -3.53
CA LYS A 615 -9.16 -50.71 -3.32
C LYS A 615 -8.77 -49.84 -4.52
N THR A 616 -9.02 -50.28 -5.75
CA THR A 616 -8.72 -49.49 -6.95
C THR A 616 -9.64 -48.27 -7.04
N VAL A 617 -10.93 -48.40 -6.74
CA VAL A 617 -11.87 -47.26 -6.69
C VAL A 617 -11.46 -46.28 -5.60
N GLU A 618 -11.14 -46.77 -4.39
CA GLU A 618 -10.65 -45.94 -3.29
C GLU A 618 -9.38 -45.16 -3.71
N ILE A 619 -8.44 -45.81 -4.40
CA ILE A 619 -7.22 -45.17 -4.90
C ILE A 619 -7.53 -44.16 -6.03
N VAL A 620 -8.46 -44.46 -6.95
CA VAL A 620 -8.88 -43.53 -8.00
C VAL A 620 -9.57 -42.30 -7.42
N GLU A 621 -10.45 -42.47 -6.43
CA GLU A 621 -11.08 -41.35 -5.72
C GLU A 621 -10.04 -40.48 -4.99
N GLN A 622 -9.06 -41.11 -4.31
CA GLN A 622 -7.92 -40.40 -3.71
C GLN A 622 -7.08 -39.67 -4.76
N LEU A 623 -6.77 -40.29 -5.90
CA LEU A 623 -6.00 -39.67 -6.98
C LEU A 623 -6.79 -38.57 -7.70
N LEU A 624 -8.12 -38.65 -7.76
CA LEU A 624 -9.01 -37.65 -8.35
C LEU A 624 -9.01 -36.34 -7.57
N ASP A 625 -9.08 -36.43 -6.24
CA ASP A 625 -8.94 -35.27 -5.36
C ASP A 625 -7.57 -34.58 -5.54
N LEU A 626 -6.58 -35.31 -6.08
CA LEU A 626 -5.21 -34.90 -6.33
C LEU A 626 -4.91 -34.61 -7.83
N SER A 627 -5.82 -34.97 -8.74
CA SER A 627 -5.65 -34.98 -10.21
C SER A 627 -5.62 -33.59 -10.85
N LEU A 628 -5.72 -32.57 -10.03
CA LEU A 628 -5.72 -31.18 -10.48
C LEU A 628 -4.32 -30.70 -10.92
N VAL A 629 -3.26 -31.49 -10.70
CA VAL A 629 -1.92 -31.32 -11.31
C VAL A 629 -1.85 -32.10 -12.62
N GLN A 630 -1.45 -31.47 -13.73
CA GLN A 630 -0.92 -32.21 -14.89
C GLN A 630 0.43 -32.84 -14.54
N SER A 631 0.40 -33.89 -13.73
CA SER A 631 1.57 -34.68 -13.37
C SER A 631 1.58 -35.95 -14.22
N GLU A 632 2.67 -36.16 -14.95
CA GLU A 632 2.87 -37.38 -15.72
C GLU A 632 2.77 -38.62 -14.80
N SER A 633 3.20 -38.51 -13.54
CA SER A 633 3.11 -39.58 -12.53
C SER A 633 1.67 -39.88 -12.10
N VAL A 634 0.85 -38.83 -11.88
CA VAL A 634 -0.58 -38.99 -11.53
C VAL A 634 -1.34 -39.57 -12.71
N THR A 635 -1.10 -39.03 -13.91
CA THR A 635 -1.70 -39.51 -15.17
C THR A 635 -1.36 -40.98 -15.39
N ARG A 636 -0.09 -41.37 -15.20
CA ARG A 636 0.36 -42.76 -15.29
C ARG A 636 -0.34 -43.66 -14.26
N ALA A 637 -0.50 -43.20 -13.02
CA ALA A 637 -1.21 -43.96 -11.99
C ALA A 637 -2.70 -44.19 -12.34
N ILE A 638 -3.39 -43.15 -12.81
CA ILE A 638 -4.80 -43.25 -13.25
C ILE A 638 -4.92 -44.18 -14.46
N LEU A 639 -4.00 -44.09 -15.42
CA LEU A 639 -3.93 -45.00 -16.56
C LEU A 639 -3.72 -46.46 -16.10
N HIS A 640 -2.89 -46.72 -15.09
CA HIS A 640 -2.76 -48.06 -14.51
C HIS A 640 -4.04 -48.53 -13.81
N CYS A 641 -4.76 -47.67 -13.09
CA CYS A 641 -6.08 -48.02 -12.55
C CYS A 641 -7.05 -48.43 -13.66
N SER A 642 -7.07 -47.66 -14.75
CA SER A 642 -7.87 -47.94 -15.93
C SER A 642 -7.55 -49.32 -16.53
N GLN A 643 -6.27 -49.70 -16.59
CA GLN A 643 -5.84 -51.03 -17.06
C GLN A 643 -6.27 -52.15 -16.10
N VAL A 644 -6.15 -51.96 -14.78
CA VAL A 644 -6.55 -52.96 -13.78
C VAL A 644 -8.05 -53.24 -13.88
N LEU A 645 -8.86 -52.18 -13.93
CA LEU A 645 -10.32 -52.30 -14.02
C LEU A 645 -10.79 -52.91 -15.35
N GLU A 646 -10.08 -52.63 -16.45
CA GLU A 646 -10.31 -53.29 -17.74
C GLU A 646 -10.03 -54.80 -17.67
N ARG A 647 -8.89 -55.21 -17.08
CA ARG A 647 -8.55 -56.64 -16.92
C ARG A 647 -9.52 -57.40 -16.03
N LEU A 648 -10.06 -56.74 -15.01
CA LEU A 648 -11.08 -57.30 -14.14
C LEU A 648 -12.44 -57.48 -14.83
N ASN A 649 -12.67 -56.81 -15.96
CA ASN A 649 -13.93 -56.81 -16.69
C ASN A 649 -15.15 -56.50 -15.80
N LEU A 650 -15.48 -55.21 -15.68
CA LEU A 650 -16.55 -54.75 -14.78
C LEU A 650 -17.92 -55.38 -15.06
N ASP A 651 -18.19 -55.80 -16.30
CA ASP A 651 -19.43 -56.50 -16.66
C ASP A 651 -19.62 -57.83 -15.91
N SER A 652 -18.52 -58.46 -15.51
CA SER A 652 -18.51 -59.76 -14.83
C SER A 652 -18.51 -59.69 -13.30
N ILE A 653 -18.29 -58.49 -12.74
CA ILE A 653 -18.07 -58.31 -11.30
C ILE A 653 -19.14 -57.42 -10.65
N LEU A 654 -19.64 -56.41 -11.37
CA LEU A 654 -20.66 -55.49 -10.87
C LEU A 654 -22.02 -55.79 -11.49
N ASP A 655 -23.05 -56.05 -10.69
CA ASP A 655 -24.38 -56.34 -11.22
C ASP A 655 -25.13 -55.08 -11.70
N ARG A 656 -24.88 -53.93 -11.06
CA ARG A 656 -25.56 -52.66 -11.33
C ARG A 656 -24.83 -51.84 -12.39
N VAL A 657 -25.58 -51.34 -13.37
CA VAL A 657 -25.04 -50.52 -14.47
C VAL A 657 -24.61 -49.14 -13.96
N GLU A 658 -25.31 -48.60 -12.96
CA GLU A 658 -25.00 -47.30 -12.36
C GLU A 658 -23.62 -47.27 -11.70
N ASP A 659 -23.24 -48.35 -11.03
CA ASP A 659 -21.93 -48.47 -10.38
C ASP A 659 -20.79 -48.52 -11.41
N ARG A 660 -21.02 -49.19 -12.55
CA ARG A 660 -20.08 -49.24 -13.67
C ARG A 660 -19.88 -47.86 -14.31
N ILE A 661 -20.98 -47.15 -14.55
CA ILE A 661 -20.97 -45.80 -15.11
C ILE A 661 -20.30 -44.82 -14.15
N ARG A 662 -20.56 -44.92 -12.84
CA ARG A 662 -19.90 -44.11 -11.83
C ARG A 662 -18.37 -44.24 -11.90
N ILE A 663 -17.85 -45.46 -12.04
CA ILE A 663 -16.40 -45.68 -12.20
C ILE A 663 -15.88 -45.06 -13.50
N ALA A 664 -16.61 -45.19 -14.61
CA ALA A 664 -16.23 -44.59 -15.89
C ALA A 664 -16.17 -43.05 -15.81
N LEU A 665 -17.16 -42.42 -15.15
CA LEU A 665 -17.20 -40.97 -14.92
C LEU A 665 -16.06 -40.50 -14.03
N LEU A 666 -15.69 -41.28 -13.02
CA LEU A 666 -14.54 -40.98 -12.16
C LEU A 666 -13.24 -40.98 -12.99
N LEU A 667 -13.01 -42.00 -13.81
CA LEU A 667 -11.82 -42.06 -14.66
C LEU A 667 -11.78 -40.96 -15.73
N ASP A 668 -12.92 -40.62 -16.33
CA ASP A 668 -12.99 -39.52 -17.31
C ASP A 668 -12.55 -38.19 -16.69
N ARG A 669 -13.05 -37.87 -15.49
CA ARG A 669 -12.68 -36.64 -14.78
C ARG A 669 -11.20 -36.59 -14.43
N ALA A 670 -10.60 -37.76 -14.19
CA ALA A 670 -9.22 -37.89 -13.71
C ALA A 670 -8.19 -37.73 -14.84
N LEU A 671 -8.55 -38.12 -16.07
CA LEU A 671 -7.62 -38.17 -17.20
C LEU A 671 -7.52 -36.82 -17.94
N PRO A 672 -6.30 -36.34 -18.22
CA PRO A 672 -6.12 -35.12 -19.02
C PRO A 672 -6.53 -35.35 -20.48
N THR A 673 -6.85 -34.26 -21.16
CA THR A 673 -7.12 -34.24 -22.60
C THR A 673 -6.33 -33.09 -23.22
N PRO A 674 -5.31 -33.35 -24.06
CA PRO A 674 -4.80 -34.65 -24.51
C PRO A 674 -3.89 -35.37 -23.48
N ILE A 675 -3.69 -36.67 -23.65
CA ILE A 675 -2.70 -37.47 -22.89
C ILE A 675 -1.30 -37.23 -23.47
N SER A 676 -0.29 -37.07 -22.61
CA SER A 676 1.11 -36.88 -23.01
C SER A 676 1.63 -38.00 -23.91
N VAL A 677 2.32 -37.64 -24.99
CA VAL A 677 2.89 -38.58 -25.98
C VAL A 677 3.82 -39.63 -25.34
N LYS A 678 4.48 -39.29 -24.23
CA LYS A 678 5.35 -40.19 -23.47
C LYS A 678 4.62 -41.35 -22.81
N LEU A 679 3.32 -41.19 -22.54
CA LEU A 679 2.47 -42.19 -21.89
C LEU A 679 1.67 -43.03 -22.91
N ILE A 680 1.87 -42.81 -24.21
CA ILE A 680 1.13 -43.50 -25.26
C ILE A 680 1.80 -44.85 -25.57
N ASP A 681 1.15 -45.92 -25.13
CA ASP A 681 1.48 -47.32 -25.40
C ASP A 681 0.23 -48.14 -25.77
N GLY A 682 0.44 -49.39 -26.21
CA GLY A 682 -0.66 -50.26 -26.64
C GLY A 682 -1.65 -50.64 -25.52
N GLN A 683 -1.23 -50.65 -24.25
CA GLN A 683 -2.09 -51.01 -23.13
C GLN A 683 -3.04 -49.87 -22.77
N ASN A 684 -2.53 -48.63 -22.73
CA ASN A 684 -3.34 -47.44 -22.50
C ASN A 684 -4.32 -47.21 -23.65
N LEU A 685 -3.90 -47.43 -24.89
CA LEU A 685 -4.76 -47.36 -26.07
C LEU A 685 -5.93 -48.34 -25.98
N ARG A 686 -5.64 -49.60 -25.63
CA ARG A 686 -6.66 -50.64 -25.41
C ARG A 686 -7.64 -50.26 -24.29
N SER A 687 -7.13 -49.71 -23.19
CA SER A 687 -7.95 -49.32 -22.05
C SER A 687 -8.90 -48.16 -22.39
N MET A 688 -8.44 -47.13 -23.11
CA MET A 688 -9.32 -46.04 -23.57
C MET A 688 -10.44 -46.55 -24.49
N LYS A 689 -10.10 -47.49 -25.39
CA LYS A 689 -11.09 -48.15 -26.25
C LYS A 689 -12.11 -48.95 -25.44
N TYR A 690 -11.66 -49.71 -24.43
CA TYR A 690 -12.55 -50.47 -23.56
C TYR A 690 -13.60 -49.58 -22.89
N TRP A 691 -13.22 -48.43 -22.36
CA TRP A 691 -14.16 -47.50 -21.72
C TRP A 691 -15.16 -46.90 -22.70
N PHE A 692 -14.70 -46.50 -23.88
CA PHE A 692 -15.59 -46.02 -24.95
C PHE A 692 -16.61 -47.10 -25.36
N ASP A 693 -16.14 -48.30 -25.70
CA ASP A 693 -17.01 -49.41 -26.15
C ASP A 693 -17.98 -49.84 -25.03
N SER A 694 -17.55 -49.78 -23.77
CA SER A 694 -18.38 -50.15 -22.62
C SER A 694 -19.46 -49.11 -22.34
N LEU A 695 -19.14 -47.81 -22.42
CA LEU A 695 -20.14 -46.75 -22.31
C LEU A 695 -21.19 -46.84 -23.43
N CYS A 696 -20.79 -47.14 -24.66
CA CYS A 696 -21.74 -47.38 -25.77
C CYS A 696 -22.73 -48.53 -25.49
N ARG A 697 -22.31 -49.54 -24.70
CA ARG A 697 -23.17 -50.66 -24.28
C ARG A 697 -24.02 -50.34 -23.05
N TRP A 698 -23.48 -49.59 -22.09
CA TRP A 698 -24.14 -49.32 -20.81
C TRP A 698 -25.16 -48.20 -20.88
N ILE A 699 -24.93 -47.17 -21.69
CA ILE A 699 -25.83 -46.01 -21.82
C ILE A 699 -27.25 -46.44 -22.22
N PRO A 700 -27.47 -47.26 -23.27
CA PRO A 700 -28.81 -47.68 -23.66
C PRO A 700 -29.53 -48.53 -22.60
N LEU A 701 -28.78 -49.32 -21.81
CA LEU A 701 -29.34 -50.14 -20.74
C LEU A 701 -29.85 -49.28 -19.58
N LEU A 702 -29.14 -48.20 -19.25
CA LEU A 702 -29.54 -47.23 -18.24
C LEU A 702 -30.78 -46.45 -18.69
N GLU A 703 -30.83 -46.02 -19.95
CA GLU A 703 -31.99 -45.33 -20.54
C GLU A 703 -33.23 -46.22 -20.56
N GLN A 704 -33.08 -47.53 -20.81
CA GLN A 704 -34.17 -48.49 -20.71
C GLN A 704 -34.63 -48.74 -19.26
N GLN A 705 -33.73 -48.76 -18.28
CA GLN A 705 -34.08 -48.90 -16.85
C GLN A 705 -34.80 -47.66 -16.30
N THR A 706 -34.34 -46.47 -16.66
CA THR A 706 -34.93 -45.18 -16.25
C THR A 706 -36.29 -44.92 -16.88
N SER A 707 -36.59 -45.48 -18.05
CA SER A 707 -37.92 -45.43 -18.68
C SER A 707 -39.01 -46.23 -17.94
N LYS A 708 -38.63 -47.13 -17.00
CA LYS A 708 -39.56 -47.96 -16.22
C LYS A 708 -39.85 -47.43 -14.80
N GLU A 709 -39.03 -46.51 -14.29
CA GLU A 709 -39.19 -45.92 -12.95
C GLU A 709 -39.69 -44.48 -13.04
N SER A 710 -41.01 -44.32 -13.19
CA SER A 710 -41.67 -43.02 -13.11
C SER A 710 -41.89 -42.62 -11.64
N THR A 711 -40.99 -41.84 -11.05
CA THR A 711 -41.34 -40.73 -10.13
C THR A 711 -40.11 -39.84 -9.83
N ASN A 712 -40.34 -38.53 -9.90
CA ASN A 712 -39.60 -37.38 -9.35
C ASN A 712 -38.07 -37.28 -9.55
N THR A 713 -37.66 -36.54 -10.59
CA THR A 713 -36.71 -35.38 -10.61
C THR A 713 -36.15 -35.23 -12.03
N GLU A 714 -36.85 -34.51 -12.91
CA GLU A 714 -36.44 -34.35 -14.32
C GLU A 714 -35.11 -33.57 -14.49
N ASP A 715 -34.81 -32.61 -13.61
CA ASP A 715 -33.60 -31.78 -13.72
C ASP A 715 -32.30 -32.51 -13.32
N ASN A 716 -32.33 -33.35 -12.28
CA ASN A 716 -31.15 -34.15 -11.89
C ASN A 716 -30.86 -35.26 -12.90
N LYS A 717 -31.90 -35.88 -13.49
CA LYS A 717 -31.77 -36.92 -14.53
C LYS A 717 -31.18 -36.35 -15.83
N LYS A 718 -31.49 -35.10 -16.19
CA LYS A 718 -30.91 -34.39 -17.35
C LYS A 718 -29.42 -34.04 -17.17
N ILE A 719 -29.01 -33.67 -15.96
CA ILE A 719 -27.62 -33.33 -15.65
C ILE A 719 -26.73 -34.58 -15.66
N GLU A 720 -27.22 -35.72 -15.15
CA GLU A 720 -26.48 -36.98 -15.15
C GLU A 720 -26.29 -37.55 -16.57
N SER A 721 -27.34 -37.57 -17.40
CA SER A 721 -27.23 -38.04 -18.79
C SER A 721 -26.21 -37.25 -19.62
N THR A 722 -26.22 -35.92 -19.52
CA THR A 722 -25.26 -35.03 -20.22
C THR A 722 -23.79 -35.35 -19.84
N SER A 723 -23.54 -35.66 -18.57
CA SER A 723 -22.19 -35.98 -18.09
C SER A 723 -21.67 -37.32 -18.63
N ILE A 724 -22.54 -38.32 -18.80
CA ILE A 724 -22.19 -39.65 -19.32
C ILE A 724 -21.84 -39.57 -20.80
N TRP A 725 -22.63 -38.81 -21.58
CA TRP A 725 -22.34 -38.55 -22.99
C TRP A 725 -21.03 -37.79 -23.18
N THR A 726 -20.77 -36.79 -22.34
CA THR A 726 -19.51 -36.04 -22.34
C THR A 726 -18.31 -36.96 -22.08
N ALA A 727 -18.42 -37.86 -21.09
CA ALA A 727 -17.37 -38.82 -20.79
C ALA A 727 -17.11 -39.79 -21.96
N MET A 728 -18.16 -40.30 -22.60
CA MET A 728 -18.04 -41.14 -23.80
C MET A 728 -17.27 -40.42 -24.92
N GLN A 729 -17.61 -39.16 -25.20
CA GLN A 729 -16.91 -38.34 -26.19
C GLN A 729 -15.45 -38.07 -25.82
N ASN A 730 -15.17 -37.80 -24.54
CA ASN A 730 -13.82 -37.58 -24.05
C ASN A 730 -12.95 -38.84 -24.21
N PHE A 731 -13.46 -40.03 -23.87
CA PHE A 731 -12.75 -41.29 -24.07
C PHE A 731 -12.49 -41.57 -25.55
N TYR A 732 -13.48 -41.32 -26.42
CA TYR A 732 -13.29 -41.41 -27.87
C TYR A 732 -12.19 -40.47 -28.36
N TYR A 733 -12.23 -39.20 -27.96
CA TYR A 733 -11.24 -38.21 -28.37
C TYR A 733 -9.83 -38.59 -27.90
N ARG A 734 -9.68 -38.99 -26.63
CA ARG A 734 -8.40 -39.47 -26.10
C ARG A 734 -7.91 -40.69 -26.88
N TYR A 735 -8.78 -41.66 -27.16
CA TYR A 735 -8.44 -42.83 -27.97
C TYR A 735 -7.95 -42.43 -29.37
N MET A 736 -8.67 -41.54 -30.07
CA MET A 736 -8.33 -41.09 -31.41
C MET A 736 -7.01 -40.32 -31.47
N GLU A 737 -6.78 -39.40 -30.53
CA GLU A 737 -5.52 -38.65 -30.45
C GLU A 737 -4.33 -39.57 -30.12
N MET A 738 -4.54 -40.55 -29.23
CA MET A 738 -3.54 -41.56 -28.92
C MET A 738 -3.24 -42.45 -30.12
N LEU A 739 -4.26 -42.85 -30.87
CA LEU A 739 -4.15 -43.69 -32.05
C LEU A 739 -3.35 -43.01 -33.16
N LYS A 740 -3.66 -41.74 -33.44
CA LYS A 740 -2.90 -40.90 -34.38
C LYS A 740 -1.43 -40.80 -33.96
N SER A 741 -1.18 -40.45 -32.70
CA SER A 741 0.19 -40.29 -32.16
C SER A 741 0.98 -41.61 -32.11
N PHE A 742 0.30 -42.74 -31.92
CA PHE A 742 0.92 -44.07 -31.92
C PHE A 742 1.29 -44.50 -33.35
N SER A 743 0.45 -44.16 -34.35
CA SER A 743 0.68 -44.49 -35.77
C SER A 743 1.87 -43.76 -36.42
N THR A 744 2.37 -42.70 -35.79
CA THR A 744 3.52 -41.92 -36.26
C THR A 744 4.85 -42.34 -35.63
N LYS A 745 4.89 -43.33 -34.72
CA LYS A 745 6.13 -43.89 -34.20
C LYS A 745 6.76 -44.82 -35.27
N GLU A 746 8.05 -44.63 -35.56
CA GLU A 746 8.84 -45.23 -36.67
C GLU A 746 8.83 -46.77 -36.79
N ASP A 747 8.14 -47.50 -35.91
CA ASP A 747 8.20 -48.96 -35.78
C ASP A 747 6.81 -49.64 -35.79
N THR A 748 5.88 -49.11 -36.58
CA THR A 748 4.53 -49.71 -36.74
C THR A 748 4.32 -50.29 -38.15
N SER A 749 4.07 -51.61 -38.20
CA SER A 749 3.88 -52.36 -39.45
C SER A 749 2.59 -51.97 -40.18
N GLY A 750 2.56 -52.09 -41.51
CA GLY A 750 1.41 -51.71 -42.36
C GLY A 750 0.09 -52.43 -42.04
N LEU A 751 0.15 -53.58 -41.36
CA LEU A 751 -1.03 -54.31 -40.88
C LEU A 751 -1.71 -53.58 -39.70
N LEU A 752 -0.93 -52.90 -38.84
CA LEU A 752 -1.45 -52.14 -37.71
C LEU A 752 -2.19 -50.88 -38.19
N LEU A 753 -1.66 -50.19 -39.21
CA LEU A 753 -2.32 -49.05 -39.87
C LEU A 753 -3.66 -49.43 -40.53
N GLN A 754 -3.75 -50.63 -41.13
CA GLN A 754 -5.00 -51.14 -41.68
C GLN A 754 -6.03 -51.50 -40.59
N ILE A 755 -5.58 -52.06 -39.46
CA ILE A 755 -6.45 -52.35 -38.29
C ILE A 755 -6.94 -51.03 -37.67
N VAL A 756 -6.06 -50.04 -37.56
CA VAL A 756 -6.37 -48.68 -37.10
C VAL A 756 -7.41 -48.02 -38.00
N ALA A 757 -7.25 -48.03 -39.33
CA ALA A 757 -8.23 -47.46 -40.27
C ALA A 757 -9.59 -48.18 -40.20
N LYS A 758 -9.60 -49.51 -40.02
CA LYS A 758 -10.82 -50.31 -39.87
C LYS A 758 -11.52 -50.09 -38.53
N GLN A 759 -10.75 -49.84 -37.46
CA GLN A 759 -11.29 -49.46 -36.15
C GLN A 759 -11.84 -48.03 -36.12
N ILE A 760 -11.19 -47.08 -36.82
CA ILE A 760 -11.69 -45.71 -36.98
C ILE A 760 -13.04 -45.71 -37.72
N GLY A 761 -13.14 -46.40 -38.86
CA GLY A 761 -14.40 -46.49 -39.62
C GLY A 761 -15.54 -47.20 -38.86
N TYR A 762 -15.23 -48.20 -38.03
CA TYR A 762 -16.21 -48.87 -37.18
C TYR A 762 -16.70 -47.96 -36.04
N VAL A 763 -15.79 -47.23 -35.40
CA VAL A 763 -16.12 -46.34 -34.27
C VAL A 763 -16.90 -45.10 -34.74
N ASP A 764 -16.53 -44.52 -35.88
CA ASP A 764 -17.28 -43.39 -36.47
C ASP A 764 -18.70 -43.81 -36.86
N SER A 765 -18.89 -45.04 -37.37
CA SER A 765 -20.22 -45.58 -37.67
C SER A 765 -21.08 -45.81 -36.41
N GLN A 766 -20.48 -46.18 -35.27
CA GLN A 766 -21.21 -46.25 -34.00
C GLN A 766 -21.59 -44.85 -33.50
N LEU A 767 -20.67 -43.89 -33.55
CA LEU A 767 -20.94 -42.50 -33.18
C LEU A 767 -22.03 -41.84 -34.06
N GLU A 768 -22.05 -42.12 -35.36
CA GLU A 768 -23.13 -41.67 -36.27
C GLU A 768 -24.47 -42.36 -35.97
N CYS A 769 -24.48 -43.68 -35.78
CA CYS A 769 -25.69 -44.43 -35.44
C CYS A 769 -26.31 -43.93 -34.11
N PHE A 770 -25.48 -43.54 -33.14
CA PHE A 770 -25.92 -42.96 -31.87
C PHE A 770 -26.27 -41.46 -31.95
N ARG A 771 -25.60 -40.65 -32.79
CA ARG A 771 -26.02 -39.25 -33.07
C ARG A 771 -27.42 -39.18 -33.65
N VAL A 772 -27.80 -40.16 -34.48
CA VAL A 772 -29.16 -40.27 -35.06
C VAL A 772 -30.21 -40.59 -33.99
N GLN A 773 -29.88 -41.40 -32.96
CA GLN A 773 -30.78 -41.66 -31.83
C GLN A 773 -30.97 -40.43 -30.91
N PHE A 774 -29.95 -39.60 -30.73
CA PHE A 774 -30.02 -38.39 -29.88
C PHE A 774 -30.78 -37.22 -30.52
N HIS A 775 -30.92 -37.16 -31.84
CA HIS A 775 -31.83 -36.20 -32.50
C HIS A 775 -33.30 -36.64 -32.48
N CYS A 776 -33.60 -37.86 -32.00
CA CYS A 776 -34.96 -38.41 -31.88
C CYS A 776 -35.51 -38.49 -30.45
N CYS A 777 -34.71 -38.18 -29.41
CA CYS A 777 -35.14 -37.92 -28.03
C CYS A 777 -35.02 -36.42 -27.73
#